data_AF-A0AAX2V1U8-F1
#
_entry.id   AF-A0AAX2V1U8-F1
#
_cell.length_a   1.000
_cell.length_b   1.000
_cell.length_c   1.000
_cell.angle_alpha   90.00
_cell.angle_beta   90.00
_cell.angle_gamma   90.00
#
_symmetry.space_group_name_H-M   'P 1'
#
loop_
_entity.id
_entity.type
_entity.pdbx_description
1 polymer ?
#
loop_
_entity_poly.entity_id
_entity_poly.type
_entity_poly.pdbx_seq_one_letter_code
_entity_poly.pdbx_strand_id
1 'polypeptide(L)'
;MLAELKALLKSPKLWITIIGVSLIPALYNLIFLSSMWNPYGNVKHLPVAVVNKDKSASFQNKTLNIGHDMVDNMSKNKNLDYHFVTENEAKKGIDDGDYYMVITFPENLSSNAASLLTNDPKKLEISYQTTAGHSFVSSKMSDSAMSKLKDTVSKNITSTYVGAVFKSMSQLQGGMGTAANGASQLYAGAGALQSGSQTLSSGLGTLAGSTQTLATGVDTLSSGASAYTSGVSTLSGALSQLNANSEAVNSAAGQFVSGADAMSTLVTGADSLSTALNQMATATSLSEEQQAQLSTLSTNLTDLNTAIQNLNTAVSNTSLPSGTSTTSVDTSSIATYLSNISSAASSIATASATDKANDLAAVQGTAAYQSLTADQQAEITSAISNAGSTASSYASTIASEVSSMSTALSSLTGTTTTSSGDSSSLASLQTSISGIASSANALLPVASSTVSSMQANIANVNSVLVNQLSPGAIQVASGVSTAQSTLSTGASALSTGLSTYTGAVSTIASGAQTLDANSSSLMTGFSTLQSGTSALNTGAQQLATGGNTLTNGLTSLSTNLSTLSDSLNKANQQLSLVSVNSDNAKMVSAPLKEKKTDKDKVDTNGVGMAPYMISVSLMVVALSTNVIFAKSLTGRKFTGRFDWAKNKLLINGIITTMAAIALYIAIRFVGVEPNHPLATFGMILLAAWTLMALVTALVGWDDRYGAFASMIILLLQLGSSAGTYPIELSPKFFKVVQPFLPMSYSVSGLRQTISMTGQISDQVRMLFIFLLIFVVVGIIIYRPKSENE
;
A
#
# COMPACT_ATOMS: atom_id res chain seq x y z
N MET A 1 117.28 -63.20 30.31
CA MET A 1 116.57 -62.70 29.11
C MET A 1 117.21 -63.16 27.80
N LEU A 2 118.48 -62.86 27.52
CA LEU A 2 119.13 -63.27 26.25
C LEU A 2 119.05 -64.79 25.98
N ALA A 3 119.15 -65.62 27.03
CA ALA A 3 119.00 -67.08 26.90
C ALA A 3 117.58 -67.53 26.48
N GLU A 4 116.54 -66.89 27.00
CA GLU A 4 115.14 -67.17 26.66
C GLU A 4 114.83 -66.75 25.22
N LEU A 5 115.35 -65.57 24.82
CA LEU A 5 115.23 -65.08 23.45
C LEU A 5 115.96 -66.01 22.47
N LYS A 6 117.14 -66.51 22.84
CA LYS A 6 117.88 -67.48 22.03
C LYS A 6 117.17 -68.84 21.95
N ALA A 7 116.54 -69.30 23.03
CA ALA A 7 115.74 -70.53 23.03
C ALA A 7 114.49 -70.40 22.15
N LEU A 8 113.84 -69.23 22.20
CA LEU A 8 112.73 -68.90 21.32
C LEU A 8 113.17 -68.85 19.84
N LEU A 9 114.27 -68.18 19.52
CA LEU A 9 114.79 -68.06 18.15
C LEU A 9 115.28 -69.39 17.57
N LYS A 10 115.74 -70.34 18.39
CA LYS A 10 116.24 -71.64 17.93
C LYS A 10 115.16 -72.72 17.79
N SER A 11 113.97 -72.55 18.36
CA SER A 11 112.93 -73.59 18.41
C SER A 11 111.68 -73.23 17.59
N PRO A 12 111.50 -73.80 16.39
CA PRO A 12 110.31 -73.54 15.57
C PRO A 12 109.01 -74.04 16.23
N LYS A 13 109.06 -75.10 17.05
CA LYS A 13 107.89 -75.62 17.79
C LYS A 13 107.33 -74.63 18.81
N LEU A 14 108.21 -73.84 19.47
CA LEU A 14 107.78 -72.80 20.39
C LEU A 14 107.07 -71.66 19.67
N TRP A 15 107.54 -71.27 18.47
CA TRP A 15 106.85 -70.28 17.63
C TRP A 15 105.48 -70.73 17.16
N ILE A 16 105.31 -71.99 16.73
CA ILE A 16 103.99 -72.54 16.36
C ILE A 16 103.02 -72.44 17.54
N THR A 17 103.48 -72.77 18.74
CA THR A 17 102.66 -72.69 19.96
C THR A 17 102.31 -71.25 20.32
N ILE A 18 103.27 -70.31 20.24
CA ILE A 18 103.04 -68.87 20.46
C ILE A 18 102.06 -68.30 19.45
N ILE A 19 102.22 -68.61 18.16
CA ILE A 19 101.30 -68.16 17.09
C ILE A 19 99.92 -68.76 17.32
N GLY A 20 99.81 -70.07 17.58
CA GLY A 20 98.54 -70.75 17.81
C GLY A 20 97.75 -70.16 18.98
N VAL A 21 98.40 -69.92 20.12
CA VAL A 21 97.77 -69.28 21.29
C VAL A 21 97.41 -67.82 21.00
N SER A 22 98.27 -67.09 20.29
CA SER A 22 98.00 -65.68 19.93
C SER A 22 96.80 -65.52 18.98
N LEU A 23 96.44 -66.55 18.20
CA LEU A 23 95.29 -66.51 17.28
C LEU A 23 93.94 -66.80 17.96
N ILE A 24 93.93 -67.33 19.19
CA ILE A 24 92.69 -67.69 19.91
C ILE A 24 91.69 -66.51 19.96
N PRO A 25 92.11 -65.28 20.30
CA PRO A 25 91.16 -64.16 20.37
C PRO A 25 90.53 -63.81 19.03
N ALA A 26 91.31 -63.87 17.96
CA ALA A 26 90.89 -63.59 16.60
C ALA A 26 89.82 -64.60 16.12
N LEU A 27 90.07 -65.90 16.33
CA LEU A 27 89.14 -66.97 15.94
C LEU A 27 87.80 -66.88 16.69
N TYR A 28 87.85 -66.62 18.01
CA TYR A 28 86.65 -66.46 18.83
C TYR A 28 85.75 -65.32 18.31
N ASN A 29 86.35 -64.16 17.98
CA ASN A 29 85.60 -63.01 17.51
C ASN A 29 85.06 -63.20 16.09
N LEU A 30 85.80 -63.85 15.19
CA LEU A 30 85.34 -64.15 13.82
C LEU A 30 84.07 -65.00 13.81
N ILE A 31 84.04 -66.09 14.60
CA ILE A 31 82.90 -67.02 14.64
C ILE A 31 81.71 -66.39 15.36
N PHE A 32 81.95 -65.77 16.52
CA PHE A 32 80.84 -65.31 17.36
C PHE A 32 80.18 -64.02 16.83
N LEU A 33 80.96 -63.02 16.40
CA LEU A 33 80.41 -61.76 15.92
C LEU A 33 79.70 -61.91 14.58
N SER A 34 80.16 -62.80 13.70
CA SER A 34 79.50 -63.08 12.42
C SER A 34 78.10 -63.70 12.63
N SER A 35 77.95 -64.61 13.58
CA SER A 35 76.65 -65.22 13.92
C SER A 35 75.62 -64.22 14.49
N MET A 36 76.06 -63.09 15.06
CA MET A 36 75.17 -62.10 15.70
C MET A 36 75.20 -60.73 15.03
N TRP A 37 75.68 -60.65 13.78
CA TRP A 37 76.00 -59.39 13.12
C TRP A 37 74.79 -58.45 12.98
N ASN A 38 73.70 -58.90 12.36
CA ASN A 38 72.51 -58.06 12.17
C ASN A 38 71.18 -58.84 12.23
N PRO A 39 70.84 -59.48 13.36
CA PRO A 39 69.53 -60.13 13.53
C PRO A 39 68.36 -59.14 13.48
N TYR A 40 68.56 -57.89 13.95
CA TYR A 40 67.49 -56.89 14.03
C TYR A 40 67.15 -56.18 12.71
N GLY A 41 68.10 -56.07 11.78
CA GLY A 41 67.85 -55.50 10.45
C GLY A 41 67.23 -56.49 9.44
N ASN A 42 67.02 -57.74 9.83
CA ASN A 42 66.50 -58.81 8.95
C ASN A 42 65.09 -59.28 9.31
N VAL A 43 64.31 -58.47 10.05
CA VAL A 43 62.91 -58.76 10.46
C VAL A 43 61.96 -59.04 9.30
N LYS A 44 62.31 -58.68 8.06
CA LYS A 44 61.56 -59.04 6.85
C LYS A 44 61.44 -60.54 6.59
N HIS A 45 62.26 -61.37 7.27
CA HIS A 45 62.18 -62.83 7.23
C HIS A 45 61.57 -63.41 8.52
N LEU A 46 61.01 -62.56 9.39
CA LEU A 46 60.29 -63.03 10.57
C LEU A 46 58.90 -63.49 10.12
N PRO A 47 58.58 -64.79 10.22
CA PRO A 47 57.32 -65.32 9.70
C PRO A 47 56.16 -64.93 10.61
N VAL A 48 55.14 -64.31 10.01
CA VAL A 48 53.94 -63.77 10.66
C VAL A 48 52.70 -64.33 9.98
N ALA A 49 51.86 -65.04 10.72
CA ALA A 49 50.56 -65.46 10.23
C ALA A 49 49.53 -64.33 10.33
N VAL A 50 48.71 -64.16 9.31
CA VAL A 50 47.62 -63.18 9.28
C VAL A 50 46.31 -63.90 9.01
N VAL A 51 45.36 -63.76 9.93
CA VAL A 51 44.02 -64.34 9.87
C VAL A 51 43.02 -63.19 9.66
N ASN A 52 42.28 -63.21 8.56
CA ASN A 52 41.26 -62.20 8.29
C ASN A 52 39.85 -62.79 8.42
N LYS A 53 39.11 -62.36 9.44
CA LYS A 53 37.70 -62.70 9.64
C LYS A 53 36.75 -61.55 9.32
N ASP A 54 37.26 -60.36 8.96
CA ASP A 54 36.47 -59.15 8.78
C ASP A 54 35.38 -59.28 7.71
N LYS A 55 34.22 -58.68 7.97
CA LYS A 55 33.10 -58.60 7.04
C LYS A 55 32.88 -57.15 6.62
N SER A 56 32.66 -56.93 5.33
CA SER A 56 32.32 -55.63 4.76
C SER A 56 31.17 -54.93 5.49
N ALA A 57 31.25 -53.60 5.62
CA ALA A 57 30.18 -52.77 6.17
C ALA A 57 29.76 -51.68 5.19
N SER A 58 28.58 -51.07 5.38
CA SER A 58 28.12 -49.95 4.55
C SER A 58 28.13 -48.64 5.33
N PHE A 59 28.65 -47.56 4.73
CA PHE A 59 28.62 -46.21 5.26
C PHE A 59 28.41 -45.19 4.14
N GLN A 60 27.38 -44.34 4.25
CA GLN A 60 27.02 -43.34 3.24
C GLN A 60 26.96 -43.90 1.79
N ASN A 61 26.27 -45.03 1.61
CA ASN A 61 26.18 -45.76 0.32
C ASN A 61 27.51 -46.23 -0.27
N LYS A 62 28.57 -46.34 0.54
CA LYS A 62 29.85 -46.95 0.17
C LYS A 62 30.15 -48.18 1.01
N THR A 63 30.64 -49.24 0.37
CA THR A 63 31.13 -50.44 1.05
C THR A 63 32.52 -50.16 1.63
N LEU A 64 32.69 -50.44 2.93
CA LEU A 64 33.94 -50.37 3.69
C LEU A 64 34.48 -51.78 3.92
N ASN A 65 35.73 -52.01 3.53
CA ASN A 65 36.40 -53.32 3.55
C ASN A 65 37.77 -53.24 4.25
N ILE A 66 37.81 -52.71 5.47
CA ILE A 66 39.04 -52.40 6.20
C ILE A 66 39.96 -53.62 6.34
N GLY A 67 39.45 -54.78 6.76
CA GLY A 67 40.27 -55.98 6.93
C GLY A 67 40.85 -56.50 5.62
N HIS A 68 40.05 -56.47 4.54
CA HIS A 68 40.53 -56.86 3.21
C HIS A 68 41.60 -55.89 2.68
N ASP A 69 41.34 -54.57 2.78
CA ASP A 69 42.29 -53.54 2.37
C ASP A 69 43.60 -53.65 3.16
N MET A 70 43.55 -54.04 4.43
CA MET A 70 44.74 -54.28 5.25
C MET A 70 45.52 -55.51 4.82
N VAL A 71 44.85 -56.64 4.55
CA VAL A 71 45.48 -57.85 3.99
C VAL A 71 46.16 -57.54 2.65
N ASP A 72 45.48 -56.81 1.78
CA ASP A 72 46.00 -56.39 0.48
C ASP A 72 47.22 -55.47 0.58
N ASN A 73 47.25 -54.58 1.58
CA ASN A 73 48.41 -53.73 1.85
C ASN A 73 49.57 -54.52 2.46
N MET A 74 49.28 -55.46 3.38
CA MET A 74 50.29 -56.32 3.99
C MET A 74 50.95 -57.24 2.96
N SER A 75 50.18 -57.80 2.02
CA SER A 75 50.72 -58.68 0.97
C SER A 75 51.67 -57.94 0.02
N LYS A 76 51.43 -56.65 -0.22
CA LYS A 76 52.29 -55.79 -1.04
C LYS A 76 53.53 -55.29 -0.28
N ASN A 77 53.50 -55.31 1.05
CA ASN A 77 54.54 -54.71 1.90
C ASN A 77 55.50 -55.77 2.47
N LYS A 78 56.76 -55.75 2.01
CA LYS A 78 57.81 -56.72 2.40
C LYS A 78 58.54 -56.38 3.71
N ASN A 79 57.87 -55.69 4.65
CA ASN A 79 58.46 -55.31 5.93
C ASN A 79 58.57 -56.47 6.92
N LEU A 80 57.67 -57.46 6.81
CA LEU A 80 57.67 -58.74 7.53
C LEU A 80 57.36 -59.85 6.52
N ASP A 81 57.60 -61.10 6.91
CA ASP A 81 57.23 -62.24 6.08
C ASP A 81 55.79 -62.67 6.41
N TYR A 82 54.82 -62.09 5.71
CA TYR A 82 53.40 -62.33 5.97
C TYR A 82 52.89 -63.60 5.29
N HIS A 83 52.24 -64.46 6.07
CA HIS A 83 51.57 -65.68 5.64
C HIS A 83 50.08 -65.56 5.93
N PHE A 84 49.26 -65.51 4.88
CA PHE A 84 47.81 -65.40 5.04
C PHE A 84 47.22 -66.80 5.14
N VAL A 85 46.76 -67.16 6.33
CA VAL A 85 46.40 -68.54 6.69
C VAL A 85 45.08 -68.59 7.45
N THR A 86 44.52 -69.78 7.59
CA THR A 86 43.35 -70.00 8.44
C THR A 86 43.73 -69.90 9.93
N GLU A 87 42.75 -69.66 10.80
CA GLU A 87 42.97 -69.58 12.25
C GLU A 87 43.63 -70.85 12.83
N ASN A 88 43.23 -72.02 12.32
CA ASN A 88 43.80 -73.30 12.77
C ASN A 88 45.26 -73.46 12.35
N GLU A 89 45.61 -73.08 11.13
CA GLU A 89 47.00 -73.09 10.62
C GLU A 89 47.85 -72.07 11.38
N ALA A 90 47.34 -70.87 11.63
CA ALA A 90 48.03 -69.85 12.40
C ALA A 90 48.35 -70.32 13.82
N LYS A 91 47.36 -70.93 14.50
CA LYS A 91 47.51 -71.46 15.86
C LYS A 91 48.51 -72.61 15.92
N LYS A 92 48.40 -73.56 14.98
CA LYS A 92 49.36 -74.66 14.91
C LYS A 92 50.77 -74.15 14.60
N GLY A 93 50.92 -73.25 13.64
CA GLY A 93 52.23 -72.74 13.26
C GLY A 93 52.91 -71.88 14.34
N ILE A 94 52.16 -71.14 15.18
CA ILE A 94 52.77 -70.43 16.32
C ILE A 94 53.17 -71.38 17.46
N ASP A 95 52.42 -72.48 17.66
CA ASP A 95 52.74 -73.51 18.65
C ASP A 95 53.97 -74.33 18.21
N ASP A 96 54.05 -74.71 16.92
CA ASP A 96 55.14 -75.49 16.32
C ASP A 96 56.41 -74.65 16.08
N GLY A 97 56.31 -73.32 16.17
CA GLY A 97 57.44 -72.39 15.98
C GLY A 97 57.69 -71.95 14.53
N ASP A 98 56.78 -72.29 13.62
CA ASP A 98 56.76 -71.84 12.22
C ASP A 98 56.43 -70.35 12.10
N TYR A 99 55.63 -69.80 13.04
CA TYR A 99 55.29 -68.38 13.13
C TYR A 99 55.70 -67.80 14.47
N TYR A 100 56.19 -66.55 14.46
CA TYR A 100 56.55 -65.82 15.69
C TYR A 100 55.49 -64.81 16.12
N MET A 101 54.54 -64.50 15.22
CA MET A 101 53.40 -63.64 15.47
C MET A 101 52.18 -64.08 14.65
N VAL A 102 50.99 -64.04 15.25
CA VAL A 102 49.70 -64.20 14.57
C VAL A 102 48.92 -62.89 14.72
N ILE A 103 48.47 -62.30 13.63
CA ILE A 103 47.58 -61.13 13.62
C ILE A 103 46.17 -61.58 13.21
N THR A 104 45.15 -61.19 13.95
CA THR A 104 43.75 -61.53 13.66
C THR A 104 42.91 -60.26 13.48
N PHE A 105 42.31 -60.12 12.29
CA PHE A 105 41.27 -59.12 12.04
C PHE A 105 39.90 -59.72 12.37
N PRO A 106 39.14 -59.15 13.34
CA PRO A 106 37.86 -59.70 13.75
C PRO A 106 36.73 -59.38 12.77
N GLU A 107 35.61 -60.11 12.85
CA GLU A 107 34.47 -59.97 11.93
C GLU A 107 33.84 -58.57 11.87
N ASN A 108 33.95 -57.81 12.95
CA ASN A 108 33.31 -56.50 13.12
C ASN A 108 34.24 -55.31 12.84
N LEU A 109 35.44 -55.53 12.29
CA LEU A 109 36.42 -54.47 12.11
C LEU A 109 35.89 -53.35 11.18
N SER A 110 35.36 -53.69 10.02
CA SER A 110 34.77 -52.71 9.08
C SER A 110 33.47 -52.08 9.60
N SER A 111 32.65 -52.83 10.35
CA SER A 111 31.40 -52.31 10.94
C SER A 111 31.68 -51.31 12.06
N ASN A 112 32.63 -51.61 12.94
CA ASN A 112 33.04 -50.68 13.98
C ASN A 112 33.69 -49.42 13.37
N ALA A 113 34.44 -49.54 12.28
CA ALA A 113 34.96 -48.39 11.55
C ALA A 113 33.81 -47.52 11.01
N ALA A 114 32.77 -48.11 10.39
CA ALA A 114 31.62 -47.37 9.90
C ALA A 114 30.87 -46.59 11.02
N SER A 115 30.94 -47.06 12.27
CA SER A 115 30.23 -46.46 13.42
C SER A 115 30.86 -45.17 13.96
N LEU A 116 32.14 -44.88 13.69
CA LEU A 116 32.89 -43.81 14.38
C LEU A 116 32.39 -42.37 14.11
N LEU A 117 31.60 -42.15 13.06
CA LEU A 117 30.93 -40.87 12.75
C LEU A 117 29.42 -40.90 13.04
N THR A 118 28.94 -41.94 13.72
CA THR A 118 27.53 -42.04 14.14
C THR A 118 27.40 -41.64 15.62
N ASN A 119 26.17 -41.61 16.13
CA ASN A 119 25.90 -41.26 17.53
C ASN A 119 26.34 -42.34 18.54
N ASP A 120 26.72 -43.55 18.09
CA ASP A 120 27.17 -44.67 18.95
C ASP A 120 28.48 -45.29 18.41
N PRO A 121 29.64 -44.64 18.62
CA PRO A 121 30.91 -45.12 18.10
C PRO A 121 31.42 -46.37 18.85
N LYS A 122 31.81 -47.41 18.11
CA LYS A 122 32.42 -48.64 18.65
C LYS A 122 33.94 -48.63 18.48
N LYS A 123 34.64 -49.21 19.46
CA LYS A 123 36.11 -49.34 19.42
C LYS A 123 36.54 -50.32 18.32
N LEU A 124 37.60 -49.96 17.62
CA LEU A 124 38.29 -50.85 16.67
C LEU A 124 39.31 -51.70 17.44
N GLU A 125 39.26 -53.01 17.23
CA GLU A 125 40.14 -53.97 17.89
C GLU A 125 40.83 -54.85 16.84
N ILE A 126 42.14 -55.01 16.97
CA ILE A 126 42.94 -55.95 16.19
C ILE A 126 43.71 -56.77 17.22
N SER A 127 43.49 -58.07 17.22
CA SER A 127 44.16 -58.99 18.15
C SER A 127 45.46 -59.51 17.53
N TYR A 128 46.49 -59.69 18.36
CA TYR A 128 47.70 -60.38 17.94
C TYR A 128 48.27 -61.25 19.05
N GLN A 129 49.00 -62.29 18.67
CA GLN A 129 49.65 -63.24 19.56
C GLN A 129 51.13 -63.35 19.17
N THR A 130 52.03 -63.52 20.15
CA THR A 130 53.46 -63.78 19.93
C THR A 130 53.93 -64.98 20.75
N THR A 131 55.05 -65.59 20.37
CA THR A 131 55.66 -66.70 21.12
C THR A 131 57.01 -66.31 21.72
N ALA A 132 56.99 -65.87 22.98
CA ALA A 132 58.21 -65.57 23.73
C ALA A 132 59.00 -66.84 24.12
N GLY A 133 58.33 -67.99 24.20
CA GLY A 133 58.94 -69.28 24.54
C GLY A 133 59.89 -69.80 23.46
N HIS A 134 59.55 -69.59 22.18
CA HIS A 134 60.41 -69.96 21.05
C HIS A 134 61.52 -68.94 20.80
N SER A 135 61.23 -67.63 20.92
CA SER A 135 62.25 -66.58 20.89
C SER A 135 61.76 -65.28 21.53
N PHE A 136 62.36 -64.93 22.68
CA PHE A 136 62.05 -63.68 23.38
C PHE A 136 62.37 -62.44 22.53
N VAL A 137 63.45 -62.49 21.73
CA VAL A 137 63.85 -61.41 20.83
C VAL A 137 62.82 -61.22 19.72
N SER A 138 62.36 -62.32 19.11
CA SER A 138 61.33 -62.29 18.06
C SER A 138 59.99 -61.79 18.59
N SER A 139 59.60 -62.16 19.81
CA SER A 139 58.39 -61.63 20.46
C SER A 139 58.47 -60.11 20.67
N LYS A 140 59.61 -59.57 21.13
CA LYS A 140 59.79 -58.11 21.30
C LYS A 140 59.83 -57.34 19.97
N MET A 141 60.39 -57.94 18.93
CA MET A 141 60.31 -57.39 17.58
C MET A 141 58.87 -57.35 17.07
N SER A 142 58.12 -58.43 17.32
CA SER A 142 56.70 -58.55 16.94
C SER A 142 55.83 -57.53 17.66
N ASP A 143 56.02 -57.33 18.97
CA ASP A 143 55.37 -56.24 19.73
C ASP A 143 55.63 -54.86 19.11
N SER A 144 56.89 -54.59 18.75
CA SER A 144 57.30 -53.32 18.14
C SER A 144 56.67 -53.13 16.76
N ALA A 145 56.63 -54.19 15.96
CA ALA A 145 56.01 -54.18 14.63
C ALA A 145 54.49 -53.96 14.72
N MET A 146 53.81 -54.61 15.66
CA MET A 146 52.38 -54.42 15.89
C MET A 146 52.05 -53.01 16.37
N SER A 147 52.88 -52.42 17.23
CA SER A 147 52.72 -51.02 17.63
C SER A 147 52.79 -50.09 16.41
N LYS A 148 53.74 -50.31 15.49
CA LYS A 148 53.86 -49.48 14.29
C LYS A 148 52.71 -49.68 13.31
N LEU A 149 52.20 -50.91 13.21
CA LEU A 149 50.99 -51.22 12.45
C LEU A 149 49.78 -50.47 13.02
N LYS A 150 49.56 -50.53 14.34
CA LYS A 150 48.50 -49.80 15.04
C LYS A 150 48.57 -48.30 14.77
N ASP A 151 49.75 -47.69 14.86
CA ASP A 151 49.94 -46.25 14.59
C ASP A 151 49.57 -45.89 13.15
N THR A 152 50.00 -46.73 12.19
CA THR A 152 49.74 -46.54 10.76
C THR A 152 48.24 -46.63 10.45
N VAL A 153 47.55 -47.61 11.04
CA VAL A 153 46.10 -47.79 10.89
C VAL A 153 45.36 -46.61 11.51
N SER A 154 45.70 -46.23 12.74
CA SER A 154 45.08 -45.12 13.45
C SER A 154 45.20 -43.81 12.64
N LYS A 155 46.40 -43.51 12.12
CA LYS A 155 46.65 -42.34 11.28
C LYS A 155 45.79 -42.30 10.02
N ASN A 156 45.69 -43.41 9.28
CA ASN A 156 44.89 -43.47 8.06
C ASN A 156 43.39 -43.29 8.32
N ILE A 157 42.90 -43.89 9.41
CA ILE A 157 41.52 -43.76 9.85
C ILE A 157 41.22 -42.31 10.25
N THR A 158 42.06 -41.69 11.09
CA THR A 158 41.91 -40.27 11.49
C THR A 158 41.94 -39.34 10.27
N SER A 159 42.85 -39.56 9.31
CA SER A 159 42.93 -38.75 8.08
C SER A 159 41.65 -38.80 7.27
N THR A 160 41.02 -39.97 7.20
CA THR A 160 39.76 -40.17 6.46
C THR A 160 38.62 -39.40 7.11
N TYR A 161 38.53 -39.42 8.44
CA TYR A 161 37.48 -38.69 9.17
C TYR A 161 37.66 -37.17 9.15
N VAL A 162 38.87 -36.68 9.42
CA VAL A 162 39.14 -35.23 9.38
C VAL A 162 38.85 -34.69 7.97
N GLY A 163 39.19 -35.45 6.92
CA GLY A 163 38.84 -35.10 5.55
C GLY A 163 37.33 -35.02 5.29
N ALA A 164 36.54 -35.96 5.83
CA ALA A 164 35.08 -35.95 5.70
C ALA A 164 34.42 -34.76 6.43
N VAL A 165 34.90 -34.43 7.63
CA VAL A 165 34.45 -33.25 8.40
C VAL A 165 34.78 -31.96 7.64
N PHE A 166 36.01 -31.82 7.15
CA PHE A 166 36.45 -30.63 6.41
C PHE A 166 35.65 -30.43 5.12
N LYS A 167 35.36 -31.52 4.39
CA LYS A 167 34.49 -31.47 3.21
C LYS A 167 33.07 -31.01 3.55
N SER A 168 32.51 -31.50 4.66
CA SER A 168 31.17 -31.10 5.12
C SER A 168 31.12 -29.62 5.52
N MET A 169 32.17 -29.12 6.18
CA MET A 169 32.29 -27.69 6.51
C MET A 169 32.42 -26.81 5.26
N SER A 170 33.16 -27.25 4.24
CA SER A 170 33.27 -26.53 2.96
C SER A 170 31.93 -26.48 2.21
N GLN A 171 31.16 -27.58 2.22
CA GLN A 171 29.80 -27.58 1.65
C GLN A 171 28.85 -26.65 2.42
N LEU A 172 28.93 -26.63 3.76
CA LEU A 172 28.16 -25.71 4.59
C LEU A 172 28.51 -24.25 4.31
N GLN A 173 29.80 -23.92 4.16
CA GLN A 173 30.27 -22.60 3.76
C GLN A 173 29.65 -22.19 2.41
N GLY A 174 29.72 -23.06 1.40
CA GLY A 174 29.11 -22.82 0.09
C GLY A 174 27.60 -22.55 0.19
N GLY A 175 26.87 -23.38 0.93
CA GLY A 175 25.43 -23.20 1.18
C GLY A 175 25.10 -21.91 1.92
N MET A 176 25.90 -21.53 2.92
CA MET A 176 25.75 -20.27 3.65
C MET A 176 25.99 -19.06 2.74
N GLY A 177 26.98 -19.13 1.85
CA GLY A 177 27.21 -18.13 0.81
C GLY A 177 26.05 -17.98 -0.16
N THR A 178 25.47 -19.09 -0.63
CA THR A 178 24.26 -19.06 -1.47
C THR A 178 23.07 -18.42 -0.73
N ALA A 179 22.87 -18.77 0.54
CA ALA A 179 21.81 -18.18 1.36
C ALA A 179 22.02 -16.67 1.57
N ALA A 180 23.25 -16.23 1.84
CA ALA A 180 23.59 -14.81 1.98
C ALA A 180 23.29 -14.04 0.68
N ASN A 181 23.66 -14.60 -0.48
CA ASN A 181 23.34 -14.00 -1.78
C ASN A 181 21.82 -13.92 -2.02
N GLY A 182 21.07 -14.97 -1.69
CA GLY A 182 19.61 -14.97 -1.79
C GLY A 182 18.96 -13.92 -0.86
N ALA A 183 19.45 -13.80 0.38
CA ALA A 183 18.99 -12.77 1.31
C ALA A 183 19.30 -11.34 0.79
N SER A 184 20.46 -11.13 0.17
CA SER A 184 20.80 -9.86 -0.49
C SER A 184 19.89 -9.53 -1.67
N GLN A 185 19.51 -10.53 -2.49
CA GLN A 185 18.55 -10.33 -3.59
C GLN A 185 17.16 -9.98 -3.06
N LEU A 186 16.69 -10.68 -2.02
CA LEU A 186 15.42 -10.35 -1.35
C LEU A 186 15.47 -8.95 -0.73
N TYR A 187 16.58 -8.56 -0.10
CA TYR A 187 16.77 -7.22 0.43
C TYR A 187 16.65 -6.16 -0.66
N ALA A 188 17.35 -6.33 -1.80
CA ALA A 188 17.27 -5.42 -2.92
C ALA A 188 15.84 -5.33 -3.49
N GLY A 189 15.15 -6.47 -3.65
CA GLY A 189 13.75 -6.52 -4.08
C GLY A 189 12.79 -5.84 -3.11
N ALA A 190 12.97 -6.03 -1.80
CA ALA A 190 12.20 -5.36 -0.76
C ALA A 190 12.44 -3.84 -0.79
N GLY A 191 13.67 -3.39 -1.03
CA GLY A 191 13.98 -1.97 -1.22
C GLY A 191 13.29 -1.36 -2.45
N ALA A 192 13.23 -2.09 -3.56
CA ALA A 192 12.50 -1.66 -4.76
C ALA A 192 10.99 -1.57 -4.50
N LEU A 193 10.40 -2.58 -3.83
CA LEU A 193 9.00 -2.56 -3.40
C LEU A 193 8.72 -1.40 -2.44
N GLN A 194 9.61 -1.16 -1.47
CA GLN A 194 9.49 -0.04 -0.52
C GLN A 194 9.45 1.29 -1.28
N SER A 195 10.36 1.49 -2.23
CA SER A 195 10.41 2.70 -3.07
C SER A 195 9.12 2.88 -3.88
N GLY A 196 8.65 1.81 -4.52
CA GLY A 196 7.37 1.82 -5.24
C GLY A 196 6.17 2.12 -4.32
N SER A 197 6.17 1.58 -3.10
CA SER A 197 5.12 1.85 -2.11
C SER A 197 5.13 3.30 -1.61
N GLN A 198 6.31 3.93 -1.52
CA GLN A 198 6.43 5.35 -1.19
C GLN A 198 5.89 6.23 -2.32
N THR A 199 6.15 5.88 -3.59
CA THR A 199 5.55 6.55 -4.74
C THR A 199 4.03 6.41 -4.73
N LEU A 200 3.52 5.20 -4.50
CA LEU A 200 2.08 4.94 -4.38
C LEU A 200 1.47 5.74 -3.22
N SER A 201 2.10 5.71 -2.03
CA SER A 201 1.63 6.46 -0.86
C SER A 201 1.58 7.97 -1.12
N SER A 202 2.61 8.51 -1.78
CA SER A 202 2.65 9.92 -2.18
C SER A 202 1.52 10.27 -3.16
N GLY A 203 1.32 9.43 -4.19
CA GLY A 203 0.23 9.61 -5.16
C GLY A 203 -1.16 9.51 -4.52
N LEU A 204 -1.35 8.60 -3.57
CA LEU A 204 -2.58 8.48 -2.79
C LEU A 204 -2.80 9.68 -1.86
N GLY A 205 -1.72 10.24 -1.30
CA GLY A 205 -1.77 11.51 -0.56
C GLY A 205 -2.22 12.67 -1.45
N THR A 206 -1.69 12.78 -2.67
CA THR A 206 -2.13 13.78 -3.65
C THR A 206 -3.58 13.57 -4.06
N LEU A 207 -4.01 12.33 -4.28
CA LEU A 207 -5.40 11.99 -4.58
C LEU A 207 -6.32 12.41 -3.44
N ALA A 208 -6.00 12.04 -2.19
CA ALA A 208 -6.76 12.43 -1.02
C ALA A 208 -6.89 13.96 -0.87
N GLY A 209 -5.79 14.70 -1.09
CA GLY A 209 -5.82 16.16 -1.09
C GLY A 209 -6.72 16.73 -2.19
N SER A 210 -6.63 16.16 -3.41
CA SER A 210 -7.42 16.60 -4.56
C SER A 210 -8.91 16.26 -4.42
N THR A 211 -9.25 15.12 -3.81
CA THR A 211 -10.65 14.74 -3.52
C THR A 211 -11.24 15.62 -2.43
N GLN A 212 -10.43 16.08 -1.47
CA GLN A 212 -10.86 17.07 -0.47
C GLN A 212 -11.17 18.43 -1.13
N THR A 213 -10.31 18.88 -2.05
CA THR A 213 -10.56 20.09 -2.86
C THR A 213 -11.83 19.94 -3.69
N LEU A 214 -12.02 18.78 -4.34
CA LEU A 214 -13.24 18.50 -5.11
C LEU A 214 -14.49 18.51 -4.22
N ALA A 215 -14.45 17.89 -3.04
CA ALA A 215 -15.56 17.90 -2.08
C ALA A 215 -15.92 19.35 -1.68
N THR A 216 -14.92 20.16 -1.37
CA THR A 216 -15.09 21.59 -1.03
C THR A 216 -15.68 22.38 -2.20
N GLY A 217 -15.25 22.09 -3.43
CA GLY A 217 -15.80 22.68 -4.64
C GLY A 217 -17.27 22.30 -4.88
N VAL A 218 -17.63 21.04 -4.61
CA VAL A 218 -19.02 20.57 -4.68
C VAL A 218 -19.89 21.20 -3.59
N ASP A 219 -19.38 21.38 -2.37
CA ASP A 219 -20.09 22.11 -1.30
C ASP A 219 -20.38 23.56 -1.71
N THR A 220 -19.39 24.22 -2.32
CA THR A 220 -19.52 25.59 -2.84
C THR A 220 -20.58 25.64 -3.95
N LEU A 221 -20.52 24.69 -4.88
CA LEU A 221 -21.48 24.60 -6.00
C LEU A 221 -22.90 24.28 -5.52
N SER A 222 -23.05 23.37 -4.55
CA SER A 222 -24.32 23.03 -3.90
C SER A 222 -24.93 24.24 -3.18
N SER A 223 -24.11 25.03 -2.50
CA SER A 223 -24.53 26.28 -1.86
C SER A 223 -25.00 27.31 -2.89
N GLY A 224 -24.25 27.46 -4.00
CA GLY A 224 -24.65 28.32 -5.12
C GLY A 224 -25.95 27.87 -5.79
N ALA A 225 -26.13 26.56 -5.98
CA ALA A 225 -27.38 25.99 -6.49
C ALA A 225 -28.54 26.23 -5.52
N SER A 226 -28.33 26.10 -4.22
CA SER A 226 -29.34 26.41 -3.19
C SER A 226 -29.78 27.87 -3.26
N ALA A 227 -28.83 28.80 -3.44
CA ALA A 227 -29.13 30.23 -3.61
C ALA A 227 -29.90 30.50 -4.91
N TYR A 228 -29.48 29.89 -6.03
CA TYR A 228 -30.17 29.99 -7.31
C TYR A 228 -31.62 29.48 -7.22
N THR A 229 -31.83 28.29 -6.68
CA THR A 229 -33.14 27.66 -6.55
C THR A 229 -34.06 28.44 -5.61
N SER A 230 -33.52 29.00 -4.52
CA SER A 230 -34.26 29.94 -3.65
C SER A 230 -34.70 31.21 -4.40
N GLY A 231 -33.83 31.75 -5.27
CA GLY A 231 -34.15 32.88 -6.13
C GLY A 231 -35.24 32.56 -7.15
N VAL A 232 -35.19 31.36 -7.76
CA VAL A 232 -36.24 30.87 -8.68
C VAL A 232 -37.57 30.73 -7.95
N SER A 233 -37.59 30.16 -6.74
CA SER A 233 -38.82 30.04 -5.95
C SER A 233 -39.42 31.40 -5.60
N THR A 234 -38.57 32.36 -5.23
CA THR A 234 -38.99 33.75 -4.98
C THR A 234 -39.60 34.40 -6.24
N LEU A 235 -38.96 34.22 -7.39
CA LEU A 235 -39.45 34.72 -8.68
C LEU A 235 -40.78 34.07 -9.07
N SER A 236 -40.91 32.74 -8.90
CA SER A 236 -42.13 31.98 -9.14
C SER A 236 -43.30 32.49 -8.28
N GLY A 237 -43.06 32.73 -6.99
CA GLY A 237 -44.04 33.30 -6.08
C GLY A 237 -44.46 34.72 -6.49
N ALA A 238 -43.49 35.59 -6.80
CA ALA A 238 -43.77 36.96 -7.23
C ALA A 238 -44.56 37.04 -8.55
N LEU A 239 -44.24 36.18 -9.52
CA LEU A 239 -44.96 36.11 -10.79
C LEU A 239 -46.36 35.51 -10.64
N SER A 240 -46.55 34.56 -9.73
CA SER A 240 -47.88 34.04 -9.40
C SER A 240 -48.76 35.15 -8.81
N GLN A 241 -48.20 35.98 -7.92
CA GLN A 241 -48.90 37.16 -7.39
C GLN A 241 -49.19 38.21 -8.49
N LEU A 242 -48.23 38.48 -9.38
CA LEU A 242 -48.43 39.38 -10.51
C LEU A 242 -49.52 38.88 -11.45
N ASN A 243 -49.59 37.58 -11.70
CA ASN A 243 -50.63 36.97 -12.53
C ASN A 243 -52.02 37.17 -11.90
N ALA A 244 -52.17 36.87 -10.60
CA ALA A 244 -53.42 37.10 -9.87
C ALA A 244 -53.85 38.58 -9.88
N ASN A 245 -52.91 39.50 -9.68
CA ASN A 245 -53.18 40.94 -9.77
C ASN A 245 -53.59 41.34 -11.21
N SER A 246 -52.94 40.79 -12.23
CA SER A 246 -53.22 41.07 -13.64
C SER A 246 -54.63 40.61 -14.02
N GLU A 247 -55.05 39.43 -13.56
CA GLU A 247 -56.43 38.92 -13.75
C GLU A 247 -57.47 39.84 -13.10
N ALA A 248 -57.18 40.39 -11.92
CA ALA A 248 -58.05 41.37 -11.27
C ALA A 248 -58.19 42.67 -12.08
N VAL A 249 -57.09 43.19 -12.64
CA VAL A 249 -57.13 44.39 -13.51
C VAL A 249 -57.89 44.09 -14.81
N ASN A 250 -57.67 42.92 -15.43
CA ASN A 250 -58.42 42.52 -16.62
C ASN A 250 -59.93 42.43 -16.36
N SER A 251 -60.30 41.91 -15.20
CA SER A 251 -61.70 41.87 -14.75
C SER A 251 -62.29 43.28 -14.57
N ALA A 252 -61.53 44.20 -13.99
CA ALA A 252 -61.95 45.60 -13.85
C ALA A 252 -62.09 46.31 -15.22
N ALA A 253 -61.22 46.03 -16.19
CA ALA A 253 -61.37 46.53 -17.55
C ALA A 253 -62.64 45.98 -18.23
N GLY A 254 -63.01 44.73 -17.97
CA GLY A 254 -64.29 44.17 -18.43
C GLY A 254 -65.51 44.90 -17.87
N GLN A 255 -65.46 45.34 -16.60
CA GLN A 255 -66.50 46.18 -16.02
C GLN A 255 -66.57 47.56 -16.69
N PHE A 256 -65.41 48.14 -17.04
CA PHE A 256 -65.34 49.41 -17.76
C PHE A 256 -65.94 49.33 -19.17
N VAL A 257 -65.68 48.26 -19.92
CA VAL A 257 -66.34 47.97 -21.21
C VAL A 257 -67.86 47.91 -21.04
N SER A 258 -68.32 47.16 -20.04
CA SER A 258 -69.76 47.03 -19.75
C SER A 258 -70.40 48.40 -19.42
N GLY A 259 -69.69 49.27 -18.71
CA GLY A 259 -70.13 50.64 -18.42
C GLY A 259 -70.19 51.53 -19.66
N ALA A 260 -69.23 51.39 -20.58
CA ALA A 260 -69.23 52.10 -21.86
C ALA A 260 -70.42 51.69 -22.73
N ASP A 261 -70.76 50.40 -22.74
CA ASP A 261 -71.92 49.88 -23.47
C ASP A 261 -73.25 50.34 -22.85
N ALA A 262 -73.33 50.43 -21.52
CA ALA A 262 -74.52 50.95 -20.82
C ALA A 262 -74.84 52.41 -21.20
N MET A 263 -73.85 53.20 -21.65
CA MET A 263 -74.08 54.58 -22.11
C MET A 263 -74.90 54.64 -23.40
N SER A 264 -75.08 53.52 -24.12
CA SER A 264 -76.01 53.41 -25.24
C SER A 264 -77.45 53.78 -24.84
N THR A 265 -77.88 53.49 -23.61
CA THR A 265 -79.19 53.90 -23.11
C THR A 265 -79.35 55.42 -23.04
N LEU A 266 -78.28 56.15 -22.69
CA LEU A 266 -78.28 57.60 -22.66
C LEU A 266 -78.33 58.20 -24.07
N VAL A 267 -77.65 57.56 -25.05
CA VAL A 267 -77.75 57.90 -26.47
C VAL A 267 -79.21 57.79 -26.93
N THR A 268 -79.84 56.64 -26.70
CA THR A 268 -81.25 56.42 -27.06
C THR A 268 -82.18 57.44 -26.39
N GLY A 269 -81.95 57.77 -25.12
CA GLY A 269 -82.73 58.79 -24.41
C GLY A 269 -82.57 60.20 -24.99
N ALA A 270 -81.34 60.61 -25.33
CA ALA A 270 -81.06 61.91 -25.91
C ALA A 270 -81.63 62.05 -27.34
N ASP A 271 -81.52 60.99 -28.16
CA ASP A 271 -82.14 60.93 -29.49
C ASP A 271 -83.66 61.03 -29.41
N SER A 272 -84.27 60.34 -28.43
CA SER A 272 -85.71 60.38 -28.20
C SER A 272 -86.18 61.79 -27.80
N LEU A 273 -85.45 62.46 -26.92
CA LEU A 273 -85.75 63.85 -26.52
C LEU A 273 -85.63 64.83 -27.69
N SER A 274 -84.55 64.73 -28.47
CA SER A 274 -84.33 65.52 -29.69
C SER A 274 -85.49 65.34 -30.68
N THR A 275 -85.90 64.08 -30.88
CA THR A 275 -87.03 63.73 -31.75
C THR A 275 -88.34 64.32 -31.24
N ALA A 276 -88.63 64.21 -29.94
CA ALA A 276 -89.86 64.74 -29.34
C ALA A 276 -89.93 66.27 -29.42
N LEU A 277 -88.82 66.98 -29.17
CA LEU A 277 -88.77 68.44 -29.26
C LEU A 277 -88.96 68.93 -30.70
N ASN A 278 -88.39 68.23 -31.68
CA ASN A 278 -88.64 68.54 -33.09
C ASN A 278 -90.10 68.36 -33.49
N GLN A 279 -90.74 67.25 -33.07
CA GLN A 279 -92.15 67.03 -33.33
C GLN A 279 -93.04 68.11 -32.68
N MET A 280 -92.72 68.54 -31.46
CA MET A 280 -93.44 69.61 -30.78
C MET A 280 -93.23 70.98 -31.44
N ALA A 281 -92.03 71.25 -31.97
CA ALA A 281 -91.75 72.43 -32.78
C ALA A 281 -92.57 72.45 -34.07
N THR A 282 -92.72 71.32 -34.76
CA THR A 282 -93.59 71.23 -35.94
C THR A 282 -95.07 71.41 -35.58
N ALA A 283 -95.51 70.85 -34.46
CA ALA A 283 -96.89 70.95 -34.02
C ALA A 283 -97.35 72.36 -33.62
N THR A 284 -96.43 73.20 -33.12
CA THR A 284 -96.73 74.54 -32.61
C THR A 284 -96.59 75.62 -33.68
N SER A 285 -96.30 75.27 -34.93
CA SER A 285 -96.22 76.25 -36.02
C SER A 285 -97.61 76.53 -36.58
N LEU A 286 -98.04 77.80 -36.51
CA LEU A 286 -99.26 78.23 -37.22
C LEU A 286 -98.97 78.31 -38.71
N SER A 287 -99.75 77.62 -39.54
CA SER A 287 -99.65 77.75 -41.00
C SER A 287 -99.96 79.19 -41.43
N GLU A 288 -99.48 79.60 -42.62
CA GLU A 288 -99.83 80.91 -43.19
C GLU A 288 -101.35 81.09 -43.30
N GLU A 289 -102.07 80.01 -43.60
CA GLU A 289 -103.53 79.98 -43.68
C GLU A 289 -104.18 80.20 -42.30
N GLN A 290 -103.70 79.54 -41.26
CA GLN A 290 -104.20 79.71 -39.88
C GLN A 290 -103.91 81.11 -39.33
N GLN A 291 -102.74 81.67 -39.63
CA GLN A 291 -102.42 83.05 -39.25
C GLN A 291 -103.34 84.07 -39.95
N ALA A 292 -103.62 83.85 -41.24
CA ALA A 292 -104.56 84.68 -41.99
C ALA A 292 -105.99 84.58 -41.42
N GLN A 293 -106.46 83.37 -41.11
CA GLN A 293 -107.78 83.13 -40.53
C GLN A 293 -107.95 83.83 -39.17
N LEU A 294 -106.96 83.71 -38.27
CA LEU A 294 -106.98 84.39 -36.96
C LEU A 294 -106.94 85.92 -37.10
N SER A 295 -106.19 86.44 -38.07
CA SER A 295 -106.17 87.88 -38.38
C SER A 295 -107.52 88.36 -38.92
N THR A 296 -108.17 87.57 -39.77
CA THR A 296 -109.53 87.85 -40.28
C THR A 296 -110.56 87.81 -39.16
N LEU A 297 -110.48 86.83 -38.26
CA LEU A 297 -111.37 86.74 -37.09
C LEU A 297 -111.24 87.97 -36.18
N SER A 298 -110.02 88.40 -35.88
CA SER A 298 -109.76 89.60 -35.07
C SER A 298 -110.35 90.87 -35.72
N THR A 299 -110.22 90.99 -37.05
CA THR A 299 -110.82 92.09 -37.83
C THR A 299 -112.35 92.04 -37.77
N ASN A 300 -112.95 90.88 -38.01
CA ASN A 300 -114.40 90.69 -38.01
C ASN A 300 -115.03 91.03 -36.64
N LEU A 301 -114.36 90.70 -35.53
CA LEU A 301 -114.81 91.06 -34.18
C LEU A 301 -114.86 92.59 -33.98
N THR A 302 -113.89 93.31 -34.54
CA THR A 302 -113.84 94.77 -34.50
C THR A 302 -114.94 95.41 -35.36
N ASP A 303 -115.16 94.86 -36.55
CA ASP A 303 -116.21 95.31 -37.47
C ASP A 303 -117.61 95.06 -36.89
N LEU A 304 -117.82 93.90 -36.24
CA LEU A 304 -119.08 93.60 -35.55
C LEU A 304 -119.38 94.61 -34.44
N ASN A 305 -118.37 94.96 -33.61
CA ASN A 305 -118.56 95.98 -32.57
C ASN A 305 -119.00 97.31 -33.19
N THR A 306 -118.31 97.76 -34.24
CA THR A 306 -118.62 99.00 -34.95
C THR A 306 -120.04 99.00 -35.51
N ALA A 307 -120.47 97.89 -36.13
CA ALA A 307 -121.82 97.74 -36.66
C ALA A 307 -122.90 97.85 -35.58
N ILE A 308 -122.69 97.21 -34.41
CA ILE A 308 -123.60 97.29 -33.26
C ILE A 308 -123.69 98.71 -32.71
N GLN A 309 -122.57 99.43 -32.60
CA GLN A 309 -122.57 100.82 -32.14
C GLN A 309 -123.32 101.75 -33.12
N ASN A 310 -123.17 101.51 -34.42
CA ASN A 310 -123.90 102.25 -35.45
C ASN A 310 -125.41 101.98 -35.38
N LEU A 311 -125.83 100.72 -35.18
CA LEU A 311 -127.23 100.36 -34.93
C LEU A 311 -127.80 101.09 -33.72
N ASN A 312 -127.07 101.09 -32.59
CA ASN A 312 -127.50 101.76 -31.37
C ASN A 312 -127.75 103.25 -31.57
N THR A 313 -126.87 103.90 -32.34
CA THR A 313 -127.02 105.31 -32.70
C THR A 313 -128.26 105.53 -33.58
N ALA A 314 -128.47 104.69 -34.60
CA ALA A 314 -129.60 104.80 -35.51
C ALA A 314 -130.96 104.64 -34.79
N VAL A 315 -131.10 103.66 -33.90
CA VAL A 315 -132.36 103.42 -33.18
C VAL A 315 -132.61 104.42 -32.07
N SER A 316 -131.57 104.91 -31.39
CA SER A 316 -131.70 105.97 -30.39
C SER A 316 -132.27 107.27 -30.99
N ASN A 317 -131.97 107.54 -32.27
CA ASN A 317 -132.47 108.73 -32.99
C ASN A 317 -133.86 108.55 -33.62
N THR A 318 -134.48 107.37 -33.50
CA THR A 318 -135.81 107.10 -34.04
C THR A 318 -136.89 107.60 -33.08
N SER A 319 -137.84 108.39 -33.57
CA SER A 319 -138.97 108.93 -32.79
C SER A 319 -140.31 108.64 -33.49
N LEU A 320 -141.38 108.46 -32.69
CA LEU A 320 -142.73 108.27 -33.21
C LEU A 320 -143.33 109.62 -33.67
N PRO A 321 -144.02 109.70 -34.82
CA PRO A 321 -144.64 110.93 -35.28
C PRO A 321 -145.72 111.42 -34.28
N SER A 322 -145.70 112.72 -33.96
CA SER A 322 -146.64 113.36 -33.02
C SER A 322 -147.75 114.11 -33.78
N GLY A 323 -149.02 113.73 -33.61
CA GLY A 323 -150.19 114.39 -34.24
C GLY A 323 -150.81 113.61 -35.43
N THR A 324 -151.95 114.06 -35.94
CA THR A 324 -152.85 113.36 -36.91
C THR A 324 -152.28 113.15 -38.34
N SER A 325 -150.97 113.02 -38.49
CA SER A 325 -150.29 112.85 -39.77
C SER A 325 -149.99 111.37 -40.05
N THR A 326 -150.39 110.87 -41.22
CA THR A 326 -150.35 109.45 -41.64
C THR A 326 -148.97 108.98 -42.14
N THR A 327 -147.87 109.53 -41.63
CA THR A 327 -146.51 109.19 -42.11
C THR A 327 -145.98 107.97 -41.34
N SER A 328 -145.69 106.87 -42.03
CA SER A 328 -145.12 105.65 -41.44
C SER A 328 -143.69 105.85 -40.95
N VAL A 329 -143.30 105.18 -39.86
CA VAL A 329 -141.91 105.14 -39.39
C VAL A 329 -141.03 104.42 -40.42
N ASP A 330 -139.97 105.05 -40.92
CA ASP A 330 -138.97 104.41 -41.81
C ASP A 330 -137.96 103.60 -40.99
N THR A 331 -138.07 102.28 -41.10
CA THR A 331 -137.22 101.32 -40.37
C THR A 331 -136.17 100.65 -41.27
N SER A 332 -136.03 101.06 -42.54
CA SER A 332 -135.21 100.37 -43.56
C SER A 332 -133.71 100.31 -43.22
N SER A 333 -133.16 101.42 -42.72
CA SER A 333 -131.75 101.49 -42.31
C SER A 333 -131.47 100.61 -41.08
N ILE A 334 -132.42 100.57 -40.13
CA ILE A 334 -132.32 99.73 -38.93
C ILE A 334 -132.36 98.24 -39.32
N ALA A 335 -133.26 97.87 -40.25
CA ALA A 335 -133.34 96.50 -40.77
C ALA A 335 -132.04 96.06 -41.45
N THR A 336 -131.41 96.97 -42.22
CA THR A 336 -130.11 96.72 -42.88
C THR A 336 -129.00 96.51 -41.84
N TYR A 337 -128.93 97.35 -40.81
CA TYR A 337 -127.95 97.18 -39.73
C TYR A 337 -128.15 95.86 -38.98
N LEU A 338 -129.39 95.50 -38.64
CA LEU A 338 -129.70 94.22 -37.99
C LEU A 338 -129.28 93.03 -38.88
N SER A 339 -129.57 93.08 -40.19
CA SER A 339 -129.15 92.03 -41.12
C SER A 339 -127.62 91.89 -41.18
N ASN A 340 -126.89 93.00 -41.24
CA ASN A 340 -125.42 92.98 -41.30
C ASN A 340 -124.80 92.45 -40.01
N ILE A 341 -125.33 92.85 -38.84
CA ILE A 341 -124.88 92.35 -37.54
C ILE A 341 -125.17 90.85 -37.44
N SER A 342 -126.34 90.38 -37.89
CA SER A 342 -126.67 88.95 -37.91
C SER A 342 -125.70 88.14 -38.77
N SER A 343 -125.38 88.62 -39.96
CA SER A 343 -124.43 87.97 -40.88
C SER A 343 -123.00 87.96 -40.32
N ALA A 344 -122.56 89.07 -39.71
CA ALA A 344 -121.25 89.17 -39.09
C ALA A 344 -121.14 88.26 -37.85
N ALA A 345 -122.16 88.25 -36.99
CA ALA A 345 -122.24 87.37 -35.84
C ALA A 345 -122.28 85.88 -36.25
N SER A 346 -123.04 85.52 -37.28
CA SER A 346 -123.08 84.14 -37.81
C SER A 346 -121.73 83.71 -38.40
N SER A 347 -121.05 84.61 -39.12
CA SER A 347 -119.71 84.37 -39.65
C SER A 347 -118.68 84.17 -38.54
N ILE A 348 -118.73 84.99 -37.49
CA ILE A 348 -117.84 84.84 -36.31
C ILE A 348 -118.11 83.53 -35.57
N ALA A 349 -119.37 83.14 -35.37
CA ALA A 349 -119.72 81.88 -34.73
C ALA A 349 -119.18 80.67 -35.52
N THR A 350 -119.29 80.72 -36.85
CA THR A 350 -118.83 79.66 -37.76
C THR A 350 -117.29 79.58 -37.82
N ALA A 351 -116.63 80.73 -37.99
CA ALA A 351 -115.17 80.81 -38.01
C ALA A 351 -114.57 80.34 -36.69
N SER A 352 -115.09 80.84 -35.56
CA SER A 352 -114.64 80.46 -34.23
C SER A 352 -114.86 78.97 -33.90
N ALA A 353 -115.95 78.37 -34.39
CA ALA A 353 -116.19 76.94 -34.24
C ALA A 353 -115.23 76.09 -35.09
N THR A 354 -114.91 76.57 -36.29
CA THR A 354 -113.98 75.91 -37.22
C THR A 354 -112.55 75.96 -36.68
N ASP A 355 -112.10 77.12 -36.20
CA ASP A 355 -110.76 77.31 -35.60
C ASP A 355 -110.59 76.41 -34.38
N LYS A 356 -111.59 76.37 -33.49
CA LYS A 356 -111.60 75.45 -32.33
C LYS A 356 -111.44 73.99 -32.75
N ALA A 357 -112.14 73.55 -33.79
CA ALA A 357 -112.08 72.17 -34.25
C ALA A 357 -110.70 71.83 -34.86
N ASN A 358 -110.14 72.76 -35.62
CA ASN A 358 -108.83 72.60 -36.26
C ASN A 358 -107.70 72.61 -35.22
N ASP A 359 -107.71 73.52 -34.25
CA ASP A 359 -106.70 73.60 -33.18
C ASP A 359 -106.70 72.34 -32.32
N LEU A 360 -107.89 71.84 -31.98
CA LEU A 360 -108.01 70.60 -31.21
C LEU A 360 -107.46 69.40 -31.99
N ALA A 361 -107.80 69.29 -33.28
CA ALA A 361 -107.30 68.21 -34.13
C ALA A 361 -105.78 68.28 -34.33
N ALA A 362 -105.23 69.48 -34.53
CA ALA A 362 -103.80 69.70 -34.70
C ALA A 362 -103.00 69.28 -33.46
N VAL A 363 -103.45 69.65 -32.27
CA VAL A 363 -102.81 69.28 -31.01
C VAL A 363 -102.94 67.77 -30.72
N GLN A 364 -104.13 67.19 -30.93
CA GLN A 364 -104.36 65.76 -30.72
C GLN A 364 -103.56 64.86 -31.67
N GLY A 365 -103.27 65.34 -32.88
CA GLY A 365 -102.46 64.61 -33.87
C GLY A 365 -100.97 64.49 -33.51
N THR A 366 -100.48 65.23 -32.51
CA THR A 366 -99.06 65.23 -32.14
C THR A 366 -98.70 64.00 -31.31
N ALA A 367 -97.53 63.39 -31.55
CA ALA A 367 -97.07 62.28 -30.69
C ALA A 367 -96.80 62.76 -29.25
N ALA A 368 -96.44 64.03 -29.08
CA ALA A 368 -96.29 64.66 -27.77
C ALA A 368 -97.61 64.59 -26.98
N TYR A 369 -98.73 64.98 -27.59
CA TYR A 369 -100.05 64.87 -26.96
C TYR A 369 -100.44 63.42 -26.67
N GLN A 370 -100.19 62.50 -27.61
CA GLN A 370 -100.50 61.07 -27.42
C GLN A 370 -99.63 60.40 -26.33
N SER A 371 -98.47 60.97 -26.00
CA SER A 371 -97.59 60.49 -24.92
C SER A 371 -98.02 60.96 -23.52
N LEU A 372 -98.90 61.95 -23.43
CA LEU A 372 -99.42 62.45 -22.15
C LEU A 372 -100.40 61.46 -21.54
N THR A 373 -100.56 61.51 -20.21
CA THR A 373 -101.58 60.71 -19.52
C THR A 373 -103.00 61.14 -19.93
N ALA A 374 -103.99 60.26 -19.77
CA ALA A 374 -105.38 60.56 -20.11
C ALA A 374 -105.89 61.84 -19.42
N ASP A 375 -105.47 62.09 -18.17
CA ASP A 375 -105.85 63.29 -17.41
C ASP A 375 -105.24 64.56 -18.01
N GLN A 376 -103.95 64.52 -18.39
CA GLN A 376 -103.26 65.64 -19.03
C GLN A 376 -103.81 65.92 -20.43
N GLN A 377 -104.16 64.88 -21.19
CA GLN A 377 -104.85 65.01 -22.48
C GLN A 377 -106.22 65.68 -22.32
N ALA A 378 -107.01 65.25 -21.31
CA ALA A 378 -108.32 65.82 -21.02
C ALA A 378 -108.23 67.30 -20.60
N GLU A 379 -107.21 67.68 -19.82
CA GLU A 379 -106.97 69.05 -19.39
C GLU A 379 -106.66 69.98 -20.58
N ILE A 380 -105.74 69.56 -21.46
CA ILE A 380 -105.40 70.32 -22.68
C ILE A 380 -106.60 70.41 -23.63
N THR A 381 -107.31 69.30 -23.85
CA THR A 381 -108.53 69.29 -24.67
C THR A 381 -109.58 70.26 -24.12
N SER A 382 -109.75 70.31 -22.80
CA SER A 382 -110.70 71.22 -22.15
C SER A 382 -110.28 72.68 -22.28
N ALA A 383 -108.99 72.99 -22.12
CA ALA A 383 -108.46 74.34 -22.28
C ALA A 383 -108.65 74.88 -23.71
N ILE A 384 -108.30 74.09 -24.73
CA ILE A 384 -108.51 74.46 -26.14
C ILE A 384 -110.00 74.60 -26.46
N SER A 385 -110.82 73.67 -25.93
CA SER A 385 -112.27 73.70 -26.14
C SER A 385 -112.95 74.93 -25.52
N ASN A 386 -112.38 75.49 -24.45
CA ASN A 386 -112.89 76.66 -23.74
C ASN A 386 -112.36 78.00 -24.30
N ALA A 387 -111.17 78.01 -24.89
CA ALA A 387 -110.56 79.24 -25.43
C ALA A 387 -111.36 79.84 -26.62
N GLY A 388 -111.94 78.99 -27.48
CA GLY A 388 -112.77 79.43 -28.61
C GLY A 388 -114.26 79.65 -28.30
N SER A 389 -114.77 79.17 -27.16
CA SER A 389 -116.21 79.22 -26.87
C SER A 389 -116.74 80.62 -26.57
N THR A 390 -115.90 81.54 -26.12
CA THR A 390 -116.32 82.88 -25.69
C THR A 390 -116.76 83.75 -26.88
N ALA A 391 -115.96 83.79 -27.96
CA ALA A 391 -116.31 84.55 -29.17
C ALA A 391 -117.55 83.96 -29.87
N SER A 392 -117.64 82.63 -29.99
CA SER A 392 -118.80 81.94 -30.54
C SER A 392 -120.07 82.12 -29.69
N SER A 393 -119.97 82.08 -28.35
CA SER A 393 -121.08 82.30 -27.43
C SER A 393 -121.60 83.74 -27.48
N TYR A 394 -120.71 84.73 -27.58
CA TYR A 394 -121.13 86.12 -27.73
C TYR A 394 -121.75 86.38 -29.10
N ALA A 395 -121.16 85.85 -30.17
CA ALA A 395 -121.71 85.99 -31.50
C ALA A 395 -123.09 85.32 -31.63
N SER A 396 -123.30 84.13 -31.06
CA SER A 396 -124.61 83.48 -31.04
C SER A 396 -125.65 84.23 -30.18
N THR A 397 -125.25 84.82 -29.06
CA THR A 397 -126.12 85.68 -28.24
C THR A 397 -126.54 86.92 -29.03
N ILE A 398 -125.58 87.61 -29.65
CA ILE A 398 -125.83 88.77 -30.52
C ILE A 398 -126.77 88.39 -31.67
N ALA A 399 -126.56 87.25 -32.34
CA ALA A 399 -127.42 86.80 -33.42
C ALA A 399 -128.87 86.51 -32.96
N SER A 400 -129.03 85.90 -31.79
CA SER A 400 -130.34 85.60 -31.20
C SER A 400 -131.10 86.88 -30.82
N GLU A 401 -130.41 87.83 -30.19
CA GLU A 401 -130.99 89.11 -29.82
C GLU A 401 -131.29 89.97 -31.04
N VAL A 402 -130.43 89.97 -32.06
CA VAL A 402 -130.68 90.64 -33.36
C VAL A 402 -131.90 90.07 -34.05
N SER A 403 -132.12 88.76 -33.98
CA SER A 403 -133.33 88.11 -34.52
C SER A 403 -134.59 88.56 -33.77
N SER A 404 -134.49 88.68 -32.44
CA SER A 404 -135.59 89.20 -31.61
C SER A 404 -135.88 90.67 -31.91
N MET A 405 -134.83 91.48 -32.08
CA MET A 405 -134.93 92.89 -32.46
C MET A 405 -135.49 93.08 -33.87
N SER A 406 -135.14 92.20 -34.82
CA SER A 406 -135.71 92.19 -36.17
C SER A 406 -137.21 91.91 -36.14
N THR A 407 -137.64 90.99 -35.26
CA THR A 407 -139.06 90.68 -35.02
C THR A 407 -139.79 91.88 -34.41
N ALA A 408 -139.20 92.51 -33.39
CA ALA A 408 -139.75 93.71 -32.77
C ALA A 408 -139.82 94.90 -33.75
N LEU A 409 -138.77 95.10 -34.57
CA LEU A 409 -138.75 96.12 -35.61
C LEU A 409 -139.86 95.90 -36.63
N SER A 410 -140.09 94.65 -37.05
CA SER A 410 -141.16 94.28 -37.99
C SER A 410 -142.56 94.63 -37.46
N SER A 411 -142.75 94.61 -36.12
CA SER A 411 -144.00 95.03 -35.49
C SER A 411 -144.20 96.55 -35.48
N LEU A 412 -143.12 97.35 -35.57
CA LEU A 412 -143.18 98.81 -35.71
C LEU A 412 -143.32 99.26 -37.16
N THR A 413 -142.78 98.49 -38.12
CA THR A 413 -142.77 98.84 -39.54
C THR A 413 -144.19 99.02 -40.08
N GLY A 414 -144.47 100.21 -40.64
CA GLY A 414 -145.78 100.53 -41.23
C GLY A 414 -146.84 101.06 -40.24
N THR A 415 -146.49 101.26 -38.97
CA THR A 415 -147.40 101.82 -37.95
C THR A 415 -147.58 103.33 -38.13
N THR A 416 -148.83 103.81 -38.06
CA THR A 416 -149.21 105.21 -38.35
C THR A 416 -149.99 105.92 -37.22
N THR A 417 -150.25 105.27 -36.08
CA THR A 417 -151.05 105.86 -34.98
C THR A 417 -150.49 105.56 -33.58
N THR A 418 -150.72 106.45 -32.61
CA THR A 418 -150.13 106.48 -31.26
C THR A 418 -150.84 105.55 -30.26
N SER A 419 -150.91 104.24 -30.54
CA SER A 419 -151.41 103.30 -29.54
C SER A 419 -150.35 103.08 -28.46
N SER A 420 -150.74 103.09 -27.19
CA SER A 420 -149.82 102.97 -26.04
C SER A 420 -148.93 101.71 -26.05
N GLY A 421 -149.29 100.68 -26.83
CA GLY A 421 -148.46 99.50 -27.09
C GLY A 421 -147.25 99.74 -27.99
N ASP A 422 -147.31 100.70 -28.92
CA ASP A 422 -146.26 100.92 -29.92
C ASP A 422 -145.10 101.73 -29.35
N SER A 423 -145.39 102.68 -28.44
CA SER A 423 -144.38 103.40 -27.66
C SER A 423 -143.61 102.48 -26.71
N SER A 424 -144.27 101.49 -26.10
CA SER A 424 -143.58 100.48 -25.29
C SER A 424 -142.69 99.56 -26.13
N SER A 425 -143.08 99.24 -27.37
CA SER A 425 -142.27 98.43 -28.29
C SER A 425 -141.03 99.17 -28.77
N LEU A 426 -141.11 100.48 -29.09
CA LEU A 426 -139.93 101.29 -29.43
C LEU A 426 -138.97 101.46 -28.25
N ALA A 427 -139.50 101.75 -27.06
CA ALA A 427 -138.68 101.88 -25.84
C ALA A 427 -137.99 100.56 -25.46
N SER A 428 -138.68 99.43 -25.65
CA SER A 428 -138.11 98.09 -25.43
C SER A 428 -137.01 97.78 -26.46
N LEU A 429 -137.21 98.17 -27.73
CA LEU A 429 -136.19 98.03 -28.78
C LEU A 429 -134.96 98.89 -28.49
N GLN A 430 -135.13 100.15 -28.09
CA GLN A 430 -134.04 101.05 -27.70
C GLN A 430 -133.26 100.51 -26.50
N THR A 431 -133.98 100.02 -25.47
CA THR A 431 -133.35 99.43 -24.29
C THR A 431 -132.52 98.19 -24.66
N SER A 432 -133.10 97.29 -25.46
CA SER A 432 -132.44 96.06 -25.90
C SER A 432 -131.17 96.37 -26.71
N ILE A 433 -131.24 97.28 -27.68
CA ILE A 433 -130.08 97.65 -28.51
C ILE A 433 -128.98 98.32 -27.67
N SER A 434 -129.34 99.18 -26.72
CA SER A 434 -128.36 99.81 -25.83
C SER A 434 -127.63 98.80 -24.93
N GLY A 435 -128.34 97.77 -24.47
CA GLY A 435 -127.77 96.68 -23.68
C GLY A 435 -126.78 95.83 -24.48
N ILE A 436 -127.12 95.54 -25.74
CA ILE A 436 -126.26 94.78 -26.66
C ILE A 436 -125.02 95.59 -27.04
N ALA A 437 -125.18 96.87 -27.35
CA ALA A 437 -124.07 97.77 -27.63
C ALA A 437 -123.09 97.89 -26.45
N SER A 438 -123.63 98.00 -25.23
CA SER A 438 -122.81 98.03 -24.02
C SER A 438 -122.04 96.72 -23.83
N SER A 439 -122.70 95.58 -24.06
CA SER A 439 -122.10 94.25 -23.94
C SER A 439 -121.05 94.00 -25.03
N ALA A 440 -121.35 94.36 -26.28
CA ALA A 440 -120.44 94.27 -27.42
C ALA A 440 -119.17 95.11 -27.20
N ASN A 441 -119.32 96.35 -26.74
CA ASN A 441 -118.21 97.26 -26.50
C ASN A 441 -117.32 96.83 -25.32
N ALA A 442 -117.86 96.11 -24.35
CA ALA A 442 -117.08 95.53 -23.26
C ALA A 442 -116.34 94.24 -23.67
N LEU A 443 -116.94 93.41 -24.51
CA LEU A 443 -116.51 92.01 -24.69
C LEU A 443 -115.78 91.74 -26.01
N LEU A 444 -116.17 92.38 -27.12
CA LEU A 444 -115.55 92.14 -28.44
C LEU A 444 -114.10 92.64 -28.54
N PRO A 445 -113.73 93.83 -27.98
CA PRO A 445 -112.33 94.25 -27.93
C PRO A 445 -111.46 93.29 -27.10
N VAL A 446 -111.99 92.77 -25.99
CA VAL A 446 -111.31 91.77 -25.16
C VAL A 446 -111.09 90.48 -25.94
N ALA A 447 -112.11 90.00 -26.67
CA ALA A 447 -111.98 88.82 -27.52
C ALA A 447 -110.92 88.99 -28.63
N SER A 448 -110.91 90.12 -29.34
CA SER A 448 -109.91 90.43 -30.37
C SER A 448 -108.49 90.49 -29.80
N SER A 449 -108.29 91.19 -28.68
CA SER A 449 -106.97 91.26 -28.02
C SER A 449 -106.48 89.90 -27.49
N THR A 450 -107.41 89.02 -27.08
CA THR A 450 -107.10 87.65 -26.65
C THR A 450 -106.62 86.80 -27.82
N VAL A 451 -107.27 86.89 -28.99
CA VAL A 451 -106.84 86.19 -30.22
C VAL A 451 -105.42 86.62 -30.64
N SER A 452 -105.15 87.93 -30.65
CA SER A 452 -103.81 88.44 -30.99
C SER A 452 -102.74 88.04 -29.97
N SER A 453 -103.07 88.06 -28.67
CA SER A 453 -102.13 87.61 -27.62
C SER A 453 -101.84 86.12 -27.70
N MET A 454 -102.85 85.30 -28.00
CA MET A 454 -102.70 83.86 -28.19
C MET A 454 -101.79 83.55 -29.39
N GLN A 455 -101.98 84.23 -30.52
CA GLN A 455 -101.12 84.11 -31.71
C GLN A 455 -99.65 84.44 -31.39
N ALA A 456 -99.41 85.55 -30.69
CA ALA A 456 -98.07 85.96 -30.28
C ALA A 456 -97.41 84.94 -29.32
N ASN A 457 -98.18 84.38 -28.39
CA ASN A 457 -97.69 83.38 -27.45
C ASN A 457 -97.33 82.06 -28.14
N ILE A 458 -98.16 81.57 -29.08
CA ILE A 458 -97.87 80.36 -29.87
C ILE A 458 -96.59 80.55 -30.70
N ALA A 459 -96.44 81.71 -31.34
CA ALA A 459 -95.22 82.04 -32.10
C ALA A 459 -93.97 82.10 -31.20
N ASN A 460 -94.10 82.63 -29.98
CA ASN A 460 -92.99 82.67 -29.02
C ASN A 460 -92.59 81.26 -28.55
N VAL A 461 -93.56 80.43 -28.17
CA VAL A 461 -93.34 79.03 -27.81
C VAL A 461 -92.65 78.27 -28.95
N ASN A 462 -93.15 78.43 -30.18
CA ASN A 462 -92.55 77.82 -31.35
C ASN A 462 -91.09 78.29 -31.58
N SER A 463 -90.84 79.59 -31.45
CA SER A 463 -89.49 80.15 -31.58
C SER A 463 -88.52 79.60 -30.54
N VAL A 464 -88.94 79.45 -29.27
CA VAL A 464 -88.10 78.83 -28.22
C VAL A 464 -87.80 77.37 -28.55
N LEU A 465 -88.80 76.62 -29.03
CA LEU A 465 -88.62 75.22 -29.42
C LEU A 465 -87.65 75.05 -30.59
N VAL A 466 -87.82 75.83 -31.66
CA VAL A 466 -87.02 75.74 -32.89
C VAL A 466 -85.61 76.29 -32.69
N ASN A 467 -85.47 77.44 -32.03
CA ASN A 467 -84.20 78.17 -32.02
C ASN A 467 -83.33 77.86 -30.81
N GLN A 468 -83.89 77.29 -29.72
CA GLN A 468 -83.13 77.02 -28.50
C GLN A 468 -83.16 75.55 -28.11
N LEU A 469 -84.35 74.99 -27.88
CA LEU A 469 -84.47 73.65 -27.27
C LEU A 469 -84.12 72.51 -28.24
N SER A 470 -84.62 72.52 -29.48
CA SER A 470 -84.31 71.49 -30.46
C SER A 470 -82.80 71.45 -30.82
N PRO A 471 -82.14 72.58 -31.17
CA PRO A 471 -80.70 72.59 -31.43
C PRO A 471 -79.88 72.13 -30.21
N GLY A 472 -80.30 72.50 -28.99
CA GLY A 472 -79.66 72.05 -27.75
C GLY A 472 -79.77 70.54 -27.55
N ALA A 473 -80.95 69.96 -27.78
CA ALA A 473 -81.16 68.52 -27.67
C ALA A 473 -80.39 67.72 -28.73
N ILE A 474 -80.29 68.24 -29.96
CA ILE A 474 -79.45 67.65 -31.03
C ILE A 474 -77.96 67.66 -30.62
N GLN A 475 -77.47 68.77 -30.05
CA GLN A 475 -76.09 68.84 -29.55
C GLN A 475 -75.84 67.84 -28.41
N VAL A 476 -76.77 67.70 -27.47
CA VAL A 476 -76.67 66.71 -26.39
C VAL A 476 -76.64 65.30 -26.97
N ALA A 477 -77.55 64.96 -27.88
CA ALA A 477 -77.60 63.64 -28.52
C ALA A 477 -76.31 63.30 -29.28
N SER A 478 -75.80 64.24 -30.07
CA SER A 478 -74.52 64.10 -30.79
C SER A 478 -73.31 63.99 -29.85
N GLY A 479 -73.27 64.80 -28.79
CA GLY A 479 -72.22 64.78 -27.78
C GLY A 479 -72.17 63.47 -27.00
N VAL A 480 -73.33 62.97 -26.56
CA VAL A 480 -73.44 61.68 -25.87
C VAL A 480 -73.08 60.52 -26.81
N SER A 481 -73.51 60.56 -28.07
CA SER A 481 -73.15 59.54 -29.07
C SER A 481 -71.64 59.49 -29.32
N THR A 482 -71.02 60.66 -29.48
CA THR A 482 -69.57 60.77 -29.67
C THR A 482 -68.81 60.28 -28.44
N ALA A 483 -69.27 60.64 -27.24
CA ALA A 483 -68.68 60.18 -25.98
C ALA A 483 -68.80 58.66 -25.83
N GLN A 484 -69.96 58.08 -26.13
CA GLN A 484 -70.19 56.64 -26.08
C GLN A 484 -69.28 55.88 -27.06
N SER A 485 -69.19 56.33 -28.31
CA SER A 485 -68.35 55.69 -29.33
C SER A 485 -66.86 55.75 -28.97
N THR A 486 -66.39 56.92 -28.50
CA THR A 486 -65.01 57.11 -28.05
C THR A 486 -64.69 56.24 -26.85
N LEU A 487 -65.60 56.19 -25.87
CA LEU A 487 -65.43 55.41 -24.65
C LEU A 487 -65.44 53.90 -24.94
N SER A 488 -66.36 53.41 -25.79
CA SER A 488 -66.46 52.01 -26.18
C SER A 488 -65.22 51.55 -26.97
N THR A 489 -64.75 52.37 -27.91
CA THR A 489 -63.50 52.10 -28.66
C THR A 489 -62.29 52.05 -27.72
N GLY A 490 -62.16 53.03 -26.83
CA GLY A 490 -61.08 53.08 -25.84
C GLY A 490 -61.12 51.91 -24.85
N ALA A 491 -62.30 51.56 -24.35
CA ALA A 491 -62.51 50.43 -23.46
C ALA A 491 -62.16 49.09 -24.14
N SER A 492 -62.56 48.91 -25.40
CA SER A 492 -62.25 47.71 -26.19
C SER A 492 -60.74 47.57 -26.45
N ALA A 493 -60.07 48.67 -26.80
CA ALA A 493 -58.62 48.70 -26.97
C ALA A 493 -57.88 48.38 -25.66
N LEU A 494 -58.33 48.97 -24.54
CA LEU A 494 -57.80 48.68 -23.21
C LEU A 494 -57.97 47.20 -22.84
N SER A 495 -59.18 46.65 -23.02
CA SER A 495 -59.47 45.24 -22.73
C SER A 495 -58.60 44.29 -23.57
N THR A 496 -58.38 44.61 -24.85
CA THR A 496 -57.53 43.80 -25.74
C THR A 496 -56.05 43.86 -25.31
N GLY A 497 -55.56 45.07 -24.98
CA GLY A 497 -54.21 45.27 -24.49
C GLY A 497 -53.96 44.54 -23.17
N LEU A 498 -54.90 44.62 -22.22
CA LEU A 498 -54.81 43.90 -20.95
C LEU A 498 -54.87 42.40 -21.14
N SER A 499 -55.73 41.87 -22.00
CA SER A 499 -55.79 40.43 -22.28
C SER A 499 -54.46 39.91 -22.85
N THR A 500 -53.77 40.69 -23.68
CA THR A 500 -52.45 40.33 -24.22
C THR A 500 -51.40 40.35 -23.11
N TYR A 501 -51.40 41.40 -22.29
CA TYR A 501 -50.51 41.53 -21.13
C TYR A 501 -50.71 40.37 -20.13
N THR A 502 -51.95 40.06 -19.74
CA THR A 502 -52.27 39.00 -18.78
C THR A 502 -51.87 37.63 -19.33
N GLY A 503 -52.06 37.38 -20.63
CA GLY A 503 -51.60 36.15 -21.27
C GLY A 503 -50.07 35.99 -21.23
N ALA A 504 -49.32 37.06 -21.45
CA ALA A 504 -47.86 37.06 -21.34
C ALA A 504 -47.39 36.84 -19.89
N VAL A 505 -48.02 37.52 -18.91
CA VAL A 505 -47.74 37.32 -17.48
C VAL A 505 -48.01 35.88 -17.06
N SER A 506 -49.13 35.29 -17.48
CA SER A 506 -49.48 33.89 -17.20
C SER A 506 -48.45 32.91 -17.79
N THR A 507 -47.98 33.16 -19.00
CA THR A 507 -46.93 32.36 -19.66
C THR A 507 -45.61 32.41 -18.87
N ILE A 508 -45.18 33.61 -18.46
CA ILE A 508 -43.95 33.79 -17.69
C ILE A 508 -44.07 33.16 -16.29
N ALA A 509 -45.23 33.31 -15.63
CA ALA A 509 -45.50 32.66 -14.34
C ALA A 509 -45.43 31.13 -14.43
N SER A 510 -46.04 30.53 -15.47
CA SER A 510 -46.00 29.09 -15.72
C SER A 510 -44.57 28.58 -15.98
N GLY A 511 -43.78 29.36 -16.73
CA GLY A 511 -42.36 29.06 -16.97
C GLY A 511 -41.52 29.10 -15.67
N ALA A 512 -41.75 30.09 -14.81
CA ALA A 512 -41.08 30.19 -13.52
C ALA A 512 -41.46 29.05 -12.57
N GLN A 513 -42.73 28.64 -12.54
CA GLN A 513 -43.19 27.47 -11.78
C GLN A 513 -42.53 26.17 -12.27
N THR A 514 -42.36 26.02 -13.59
CA THR A 514 -41.64 24.87 -14.17
C THR A 514 -40.16 24.86 -13.77
N LEU A 515 -39.52 26.02 -13.74
CA LEU A 515 -38.13 26.15 -13.30
C LEU A 515 -37.98 25.83 -11.80
N ASP A 516 -38.94 26.27 -10.98
CA ASP A 516 -39.00 25.97 -9.54
C ASP A 516 -39.19 24.47 -9.29
N ALA A 517 -40.11 23.82 -10.02
CA ALA A 517 -40.30 22.37 -9.91
C ALA A 517 -39.02 21.57 -10.27
N ASN A 518 -38.31 22.00 -11.31
CA ASN A 518 -37.04 21.37 -11.71
C ASN A 518 -35.88 21.65 -10.75
N SER A 519 -35.97 22.72 -9.95
CA SER A 519 -34.97 23.08 -8.94
C SER A 519 -34.83 21.98 -7.87
N SER A 520 -35.91 21.29 -7.51
CA SER A 520 -35.90 20.12 -6.61
C SER A 520 -35.00 18.98 -7.12
N SER A 521 -35.13 18.66 -8.40
CA SER A 521 -34.33 17.61 -9.04
C SER A 521 -32.86 18.00 -9.12
N LEU A 522 -32.57 19.27 -9.44
CA LEU A 522 -31.22 19.81 -9.46
C LEU A 522 -30.55 19.70 -8.08
N MET A 523 -31.27 20.07 -7.01
CA MET A 523 -30.77 19.95 -5.63
C MET A 523 -30.53 18.51 -5.20
N THR A 524 -31.40 17.59 -5.62
CA THR A 524 -31.20 16.15 -5.41
C THR A 524 -29.92 15.65 -6.10
N GLY A 525 -29.66 16.12 -7.32
CA GLY A 525 -28.42 15.85 -8.06
C GLY A 525 -27.18 16.35 -7.32
N PHE A 526 -27.21 17.56 -6.77
CA PHE A 526 -26.10 18.10 -5.97
C PHE A 526 -25.88 17.35 -4.66
N SER A 527 -26.95 16.94 -3.96
CA SER A 527 -26.84 16.11 -2.75
C SER A 527 -26.21 14.74 -3.06
N THR A 528 -26.56 14.14 -4.20
CA THR A 528 -25.96 12.89 -4.67
C THR A 528 -24.48 13.07 -4.98
N LEU A 529 -24.13 14.16 -5.68
CA LEU A 529 -22.74 14.47 -6.01
C LEU A 529 -21.90 14.72 -4.74
N GLN A 530 -22.44 15.47 -3.77
CA GLN A 530 -21.80 15.75 -2.48
C GLN A 530 -21.56 14.47 -1.67
N SER A 531 -22.54 13.56 -1.65
CA SER A 531 -22.40 12.25 -1.01
C SER A 531 -21.33 11.41 -1.71
N GLY A 532 -21.32 11.40 -3.05
CA GLY A 532 -20.33 10.69 -3.86
C GLY A 532 -18.90 11.20 -3.66
N THR A 533 -18.70 12.52 -3.64
CA THR A 533 -17.37 13.12 -3.39
C THR A 533 -16.90 12.89 -1.95
N SER A 534 -17.82 12.90 -0.97
CA SER A 534 -17.51 12.56 0.42
C SER A 534 -17.05 11.11 0.58
N ALA A 535 -17.74 10.17 -0.09
CA ALA A 535 -17.35 8.77 -0.13
C ALA A 535 -16.00 8.57 -0.81
N LEU A 536 -15.77 9.23 -1.95
CA LEU A 536 -14.50 9.20 -2.67
C LEU A 536 -13.34 9.74 -1.81
N ASN A 537 -13.55 10.86 -1.13
CA ASN A 537 -12.56 11.45 -0.24
C ASN A 537 -12.21 10.52 0.92
N THR A 538 -13.21 9.88 1.53
CA THR A 538 -13.02 8.88 2.58
C THR A 538 -12.22 7.68 2.07
N GLY A 539 -12.58 7.14 0.90
CA GLY A 539 -11.87 6.03 0.27
C GLY A 539 -10.41 6.38 -0.06
N ALA A 540 -10.15 7.59 -0.58
CA ALA A 540 -8.80 8.06 -0.86
C ALA A 540 -7.95 8.18 0.42
N GLN A 541 -8.52 8.68 1.52
CA GLN A 541 -7.83 8.73 2.81
C GLN A 541 -7.52 7.33 3.38
N GLN A 542 -8.45 6.39 3.24
CA GLN A 542 -8.22 4.99 3.64
C GLN A 542 -7.10 4.36 2.83
N LEU A 543 -7.11 4.55 1.51
CA LEU A 543 -6.03 4.09 0.62
C LEU A 543 -4.69 4.71 1.00
N ALA A 544 -4.62 6.02 1.25
CA ALA A 544 -3.40 6.69 1.68
C ALA A 544 -2.87 6.12 3.01
N THR A 545 -3.76 5.86 3.97
CA THR A 545 -3.41 5.21 5.25
C THR A 545 -2.88 3.79 5.04
N GLY A 546 -3.53 3.01 4.17
CA GLY A 546 -3.08 1.68 3.78
C GLY A 546 -1.71 1.71 3.07
N GLY A 547 -1.48 2.67 2.18
CA GLY A 547 -0.20 2.88 1.50
C GLY A 547 0.94 3.19 2.47
N ASN A 548 0.69 4.02 3.48
CA ASN A 548 1.66 4.28 4.56
C ASN A 548 1.94 3.01 5.39
N THR A 549 0.90 2.24 5.71
CA THR A 549 1.04 0.97 6.44
C THR A 549 1.90 -0.04 5.66
N LEU A 550 1.63 -0.19 4.35
CA LEU A 550 2.42 -1.04 3.46
C LEU A 550 3.88 -0.57 3.40
N THR A 551 4.10 0.74 3.26
CA THR A 551 5.45 1.32 3.24
C THR A 551 6.22 0.98 4.51
N ASN A 552 5.61 1.16 5.68
CA ASN A 552 6.23 0.85 6.97
C ASN A 552 6.53 -0.65 7.13
N GLY A 553 5.61 -1.51 6.68
CA GLY A 553 5.81 -2.96 6.66
C GLY A 553 7.00 -3.38 5.77
N LEU A 554 7.11 -2.77 4.59
CA LEU A 554 8.22 -3.01 3.66
C LEU A 554 9.55 -2.46 4.18
N THR A 555 9.56 -1.32 4.87
CA THR A 555 10.75 -0.84 5.59
C THR A 555 11.22 -1.86 6.61
N SER A 556 10.31 -2.39 7.42
CA SER A 556 10.63 -3.41 8.44
C SER A 556 11.17 -4.70 7.80
N LEU A 557 10.55 -5.17 6.72
CA LEU A 557 11.01 -6.33 5.96
C LEU A 557 12.41 -6.12 5.39
N SER A 558 12.64 -4.95 4.77
CA SER A 558 13.94 -4.55 4.21
C SER A 558 15.03 -4.55 5.29
N THR A 559 14.78 -3.92 6.45
CA THR A 559 15.72 -3.92 7.58
C THR A 559 16.05 -5.34 8.08
N ASN A 560 15.04 -6.20 8.20
CA ASN A 560 15.24 -7.59 8.64
C ASN A 560 16.02 -8.42 7.62
N LEU A 561 15.77 -8.24 6.32
CA LEU A 561 16.49 -8.93 5.25
C LEU A 561 17.95 -8.47 5.16
N SER A 562 18.23 -7.18 5.39
CA SER A 562 19.60 -6.68 5.54
C SER A 562 20.31 -7.36 6.71
N THR A 563 19.65 -7.42 7.87
CA THR A 563 20.22 -8.07 9.07
C THR A 563 20.49 -9.56 8.85
N LEU A 564 19.58 -10.26 8.15
CA LEU A 564 19.74 -11.66 7.79
C LEU A 564 20.92 -11.85 6.83
N SER A 565 20.99 -11.05 5.75
CA SER A 565 22.09 -11.10 4.79
C SER A 565 23.45 -10.87 5.46
N ASP A 566 23.54 -9.86 6.34
CA ASP A 566 24.77 -9.57 7.08
C ASP A 566 25.17 -10.72 8.01
N SER A 567 24.20 -11.34 8.69
CA SER A 567 24.46 -12.45 9.60
C SER A 567 24.94 -13.70 8.85
N LEU A 568 24.32 -14.02 7.72
CA LEU A 568 24.74 -15.13 6.84
C LEU A 568 26.12 -14.87 6.25
N ASN A 569 26.42 -13.63 5.85
CA ASN A 569 27.75 -13.24 5.39
C ASN A 569 28.81 -13.38 6.49
N LYS A 570 28.50 -12.97 7.73
CA LYS A 570 29.39 -13.17 8.89
C LYS A 570 29.64 -14.64 9.16
N ALA A 571 28.61 -15.48 9.12
CA ALA A 571 28.74 -16.93 9.28
C ALA A 571 29.60 -17.56 8.18
N ASN A 572 29.38 -17.15 6.92
CA ASN A 572 30.20 -17.58 5.78
C ASN A 572 31.68 -17.19 5.93
N GLN A 573 31.95 -15.97 6.40
CA GLN A 573 33.31 -15.50 6.68
C GLN A 573 33.97 -16.29 7.83
N GLN A 574 33.24 -16.57 8.91
CA GLN A 574 33.77 -17.37 10.01
C GLN A 574 34.13 -18.79 9.57
N LEU A 575 33.30 -19.42 8.72
CA LEU A 575 33.60 -20.73 8.13
C LEU A 575 34.83 -20.68 7.20
N SER A 576 35.09 -19.52 6.56
CA SER A 576 36.25 -19.32 5.69
C SER A 576 37.59 -19.17 6.44
N LEU A 577 37.59 -18.90 7.75
CA LEU A 577 38.81 -18.73 8.55
C LEU A 577 39.53 -20.07 8.81
N VAL A 578 38.82 -21.20 8.67
CA VAL A 578 39.41 -22.54 8.80
C VAL A 578 39.67 -23.09 7.41
N SER A 579 40.94 -23.22 7.03
CA SER A 579 41.31 -23.79 5.73
C SER A 579 41.04 -25.30 5.73
N VAL A 580 39.85 -25.67 5.27
CA VAL A 580 39.33 -27.04 5.22
C VAL A 580 39.69 -27.74 3.89
N ASN A 581 40.98 -27.80 3.58
CA ASN A 581 41.48 -28.53 2.42
C ASN A 581 42.03 -29.92 2.79
N SER A 582 42.16 -30.81 1.80
CA SER A 582 42.59 -32.20 2.02
C SER A 582 44.01 -32.32 2.59
N ASP A 583 44.88 -31.36 2.35
CA ASP A 583 46.26 -31.39 2.84
C ASP A 583 46.32 -31.00 4.32
N ASN A 584 45.49 -30.05 4.73
CA ASN A 584 45.34 -29.68 6.13
C ASN A 584 44.73 -30.83 6.95
N ALA A 585 43.76 -31.56 6.39
CA ALA A 585 43.21 -32.76 7.03
C ALA A 585 44.28 -33.85 7.27
N LYS A 586 45.18 -34.05 6.30
CA LYS A 586 46.33 -34.96 6.45
C LYS A 586 47.29 -34.47 7.52
N MET A 587 47.60 -33.18 7.56
CA MET A 587 48.48 -32.59 8.58
C MET A 587 47.90 -32.72 10.00
N VAL A 588 46.58 -32.53 10.18
CA VAL A 588 45.91 -32.69 11.48
C VAL A 588 45.88 -34.16 11.94
N SER A 589 45.70 -35.10 11.00
CA SER A 589 45.67 -36.54 11.32
C SER A 589 47.03 -37.14 11.69
N ALA A 590 48.10 -36.43 11.39
CA ALA A 590 49.47 -36.84 11.71
C ALA A 590 50.36 -35.61 11.95
N PRO A 591 50.14 -34.90 13.06
CA PRO A 591 50.72 -33.58 13.28
C PRO A 591 52.23 -33.62 13.54
N LEU A 592 52.79 -34.81 13.82
CA LEU A 592 54.17 -34.99 14.20
C LEU A 592 54.92 -35.75 13.11
N LYS A 593 56.02 -35.14 12.64
CA LYS A 593 57.04 -35.82 11.85
C LYS A 593 58.17 -36.21 12.80
N GLU A 594 58.39 -37.50 12.96
CA GLU A 594 59.52 -38.00 13.74
C GLU A 594 60.83 -37.67 13.01
N LYS A 595 61.76 -37.00 13.72
CA LYS A 595 63.13 -36.80 13.27
C LYS A 595 64.06 -37.50 14.26
N LYS A 596 64.49 -38.71 13.92
CA LYS A 596 65.51 -39.42 14.69
C LYS A 596 66.88 -38.83 14.35
N THR A 597 67.58 -38.32 15.35
CA THR A 597 69.00 -37.97 15.25
C THR A 597 69.74 -38.90 16.20
N ASP A 598 70.57 -39.79 15.66
CA ASP A 598 71.45 -40.63 16.47
C ASP A 598 72.83 -39.99 16.49
N LYS A 599 73.41 -39.87 17.69
CA LYS A 599 74.75 -39.27 17.85
C LYS A 599 75.85 -40.29 17.59
N ASP A 600 75.54 -41.57 17.81
CA ASP A 600 76.49 -42.67 17.73
C ASP A 600 76.14 -43.53 16.50
N LYS A 601 77.16 -43.98 15.76
CA LYS A 601 76.97 -44.74 14.51
C LYS A 601 77.10 -46.24 14.80
N VAL A 602 76.01 -46.85 15.24
CA VAL A 602 75.93 -48.31 15.46
C VAL A 602 74.85 -48.89 14.58
N ASP A 603 75.23 -49.23 13.35
CA ASP A 603 74.30 -49.69 12.31
C ASP A 603 73.88 -51.16 12.50
N THR A 604 74.67 -51.95 13.25
CA THR A 604 74.44 -53.39 13.42
C THR A 604 74.68 -53.83 14.87
N ASN A 605 74.04 -54.93 15.26
CA ASN A 605 74.20 -55.51 16.59
C ASN A 605 75.63 -56.03 16.84
N GLY A 606 76.29 -56.55 15.80
CA GLY A 606 77.66 -57.04 15.88
C GLY A 606 78.65 -55.96 16.33
N VAL A 607 78.49 -54.72 15.85
CA VAL A 607 79.31 -53.58 16.29
C VAL A 607 79.08 -53.26 17.78
N GLY A 608 77.83 -53.29 18.24
CA GLY A 608 77.50 -53.05 19.66
C GLY A 608 78.06 -54.11 20.61
N MET A 609 78.15 -55.36 20.16
CA MET A 609 78.64 -56.50 20.95
C MET A 609 80.17 -56.68 20.92
N ALA A 610 80.86 -56.09 19.94
CA ALA A 610 82.30 -56.26 19.74
C ALA A 610 83.18 -55.91 20.97
N PRO A 611 82.98 -54.79 21.70
CA PRO A 611 83.78 -54.46 22.89
C PRO A 611 83.83 -55.57 23.95
N TYR A 612 82.70 -56.25 24.14
CA TYR A 612 82.57 -57.34 25.08
C TYR A 612 83.31 -58.59 24.60
N MET A 613 83.06 -59.01 23.35
CA MET A 613 83.67 -60.21 22.78
C MET A 613 85.19 -60.10 22.63
N ILE A 614 85.70 -58.91 22.35
CA ILE A 614 87.14 -58.60 22.33
C ILE A 614 87.73 -58.79 23.73
N SER A 615 87.10 -58.21 24.76
CA SER A 615 87.64 -58.27 26.13
C SER A 615 87.64 -59.70 26.69
N VAL A 616 86.57 -60.45 26.44
CA VAL A 616 86.47 -61.87 26.83
C VAL A 616 87.56 -62.70 26.18
N SER A 617 87.74 -62.56 24.87
CA SER A 617 88.72 -63.34 24.13
C SER A 617 90.17 -63.03 24.53
N LEU A 618 90.47 -61.77 24.89
CA LEU A 618 91.76 -61.36 25.45
C LEU A 618 92.06 -62.00 26.82
N MET A 619 91.04 -62.16 27.67
CA MET A 619 91.21 -62.88 28.94
C MET A 619 91.46 -64.38 28.70
N VAL A 620 90.79 -64.98 27.71
CA VAL A 620 91.00 -66.39 27.36
C VAL A 620 92.42 -66.66 26.87
N VAL A 621 93.01 -65.77 26.06
CA VAL A 621 94.43 -65.92 25.67
C VAL A 621 95.37 -65.71 26.86
N ALA A 622 95.05 -64.82 27.81
CA ALA A 622 95.81 -64.66 29.04
C ALA A 622 95.87 -65.93 29.88
N LEU A 623 94.73 -66.59 30.03
CA LEU A 623 94.60 -67.88 30.71
C LEU A 623 95.36 -68.99 29.97
N SER A 624 95.14 -69.11 28.67
CA SER A 624 95.80 -70.12 27.84
C SER A 624 97.33 -69.96 27.87
N THR A 625 97.82 -68.72 27.76
CA THR A 625 99.26 -68.41 27.76
C THR A 625 99.93 -68.81 29.06
N ASN A 626 99.34 -68.44 30.20
CA ASN A 626 99.94 -68.70 31.51
C ASN A 626 99.89 -70.17 31.92
N VAL A 627 98.92 -70.93 31.42
CA VAL A 627 98.85 -72.38 31.61
C VAL A 627 99.89 -73.10 30.73
N ILE A 628 100.02 -72.71 29.46
CA ILE A 628 100.93 -73.37 28.50
C ILE A 628 102.39 -73.02 28.78
N PHE A 629 102.69 -71.74 29.04
CA PHE A 629 104.05 -71.23 29.28
C PHE A 629 104.32 -71.00 30.76
N ALA A 630 103.84 -71.90 31.63
CA ALA A 630 104.01 -71.79 33.09
C ALA A 630 105.49 -71.80 33.53
N LYS A 631 106.34 -72.62 32.89
CA LYS A 631 107.79 -72.74 33.17
C LYS A 631 108.65 -71.93 32.18
N SER A 632 109.92 -71.70 32.50
CA SER A 632 110.90 -71.10 31.56
C SER A 632 111.04 -71.94 30.29
N LEU A 633 111.24 -71.28 29.13
CA LEU A 633 111.44 -71.96 27.84
C LEU A 633 112.74 -72.80 27.81
N THR A 634 113.72 -72.42 28.63
CA THR A 634 115.01 -73.13 28.76
C THR A 634 114.98 -74.23 29.82
N GLY A 635 113.87 -74.39 30.54
CA GLY A 635 113.78 -75.31 31.68
C GLY A 635 114.53 -74.87 32.93
N ARG A 636 115.19 -73.71 32.91
CA ARG A 636 115.92 -73.17 34.07
C ARG A 636 114.95 -72.78 35.19
N LYS A 637 115.39 -72.95 36.45
CA LYS A 637 114.70 -72.39 37.62
C LYS A 637 114.92 -70.88 37.68
N PHE A 638 113.94 -70.17 38.23
CA PHE A 638 114.06 -68.73 38.47
C PHE A 638 114.84 -68.49 39.75
N THR A 639 115.89 -67.66 39.70
CA THR A 639 116.77 -67.40 40.86
C THR A 639 116.16 -66.43 41.87
N GLY A 640 115.05 -65.76 41.50
CA GLY A 640 114.30 -64.87 42.37
C GLY A 640 113.07 -64.29 41.68
N ARG A 641 112.25 -63.58 42.46
CA ARG A 641 110.95 -63.02 42.00
C ARG A 641 111.11 -62.07 40.81
N PHE A 642 112.16 -61.25 40.81
CA PHE A 642 112.47 -60.34 39.70
C PHE A 642 112.97 -61.06 38.43
N ASP A 643 113.60 -62.23 38.55
CA ASP A 643 114.02 -63.02 37.38
C ASP A 643 112.82 -63.74 36.73
N TRP A 644 111.91 -64.29 37.54
CA TRP A 644 110.62 -64.81 37.08
C TRP A 644 109.81 -63.71 36.38
N ALA A 645 109.68 -62.55 37.01
CA ALA A 645 108.93 -61.43 36.45
C ALA A 645 109.52 -60.93 35.14
N LYS A 646 110.85 -60.77 35.02
CA LYS A 646 111.52 -60.41 33.76
C LYS A 646 111.28 -61.45 32.66
N ASN A 647 111.26 -62.73 33.00
CA ASN A 647 110.98 -63.79 32.03
C ASN A 647 109.52 -63.77 31.55
N LYS A 648 108.57 -63.68 32.49
CA LYS A 648 107.14 -63.62 32.16
C LYS A 648 106.80 -62.37 31.39
N LEU A 649 107.37 -61.23 31.76
CA LEU A 649 107.23 -59.99 31.01
C LEU A 649 107.67 -60.16 29.55
N LEU A 650 108.77 -60.89 29.29
CA LEU A 650 109.26 -61.14 27.94
C LEU A 650 108.33 -62.07 27.14
N ILE A 651 108.03 -63.27 27.67
CA ILE A 651 107.27 -64.29 26.92
C ILE A 651 105.79 -63.91 26.81
N ASN A 652 105.16 -63.54 27.92
CA ASN A 652 103.76 -63.11 27.91
C ASN A 652 103.64 -61.80 27.15
N GLY A 653 104.63 -60.90 27.21
CA GLY A 653 104.62 -59.65 26.45
C GLY A 653 104.60 -59.87 24.93
N ILE A 654 105.37 -60.82 24.40
CA ILE A 654 105.35 -61.18 22.97
C ILE A 654 103.98 -61.74 22.57
N ILE A 655 103.48 -62.74 23.30
CA ILE A 655 102.21 -63.41 22.99
C ILE A 655 101.04 -62.43 23.07
N THR A 656 100.98 -61.61 24.12
CA THR A 656 99.93 -60.60 24.30
C THR A 656 99.91 -59.60 23.16
N THR A 657 101.08 -59.13 22.74
CA THR A 657 101.20 -58.14 21.66
C THR A 657 100.79 -58.75 20.31
N MET A 658 101.20 -59.98 20.02
CA MET A 658 100.77 -60.72 18.83
C MET A 658 99.27 -60.97 18.83
N ALA A 659 98.70 -61.37 19.98
CA ALA A 659 97.27 -61.62 20.12
C ALA A 659 96.44 -60.35 19.92
N ALA A 660 96.90 -59.22 20.45
CA ALA A 660 96.26 -57.91 20.23
C ALA A 660 96.26 -57.51 18.74
N ILE A 661 97.37 -57.72 18.03
CA ILE A 661 97.48 -57.44 16.59
C ILE A 661 96.54 -58.34 15.78
N ALA A 662 96.59 -59.66 16.02
CA ALA A 662 95.75 -60.62 15.32
C ALA A 662 94.26 -60.35 15.56
N LEU A 663 93.87 -60.06 16.80
CA LEU A 663 92.50 -59.70 17.15
C LEU A 663 92.03 -58.44 16.45
N TYR A 664 92.89 -57.41 16.41
CA TYR A 664 92.55 -56.15 15.73
C TYR A 664 92.33 -56.38 14.23
N ILE A 665 93.12 -57.21 13.56
CA ILE A 665 92.90 -57.56 12.14
C ILE A 665 91.58 -58.33 11.98
N ALA A 666 91.30 -59.30 12.87
CA ALA A 666 90.12 -60.13 12.80
C ALA A 666 88.81 -59.34 12.94
N ILE A 667 88.73 -58.39 13.87
CA ILE A 667 87.51 -57.58 14.03
C ILE A 667 87.28 -56.66 12.81
N ARG A 668 88.36 -56.17 12.18
CA ARG A 668 88.25 -55.40 10.93
C ARG A 668 87.71 -56.26 9.79
N PHE A 669 88.10 -57.53 9.74
CA PHE A 669 87.62 -58.48 8.74
C PHE A 669 86.13 -58.83 8.92
N VAL A 670 85.62 -58.90 10.16
CA VAL A 670 84.17 -59.11 10.43
C VAL A 670 83.32 -57.90 10.02
N GLY A 671 83.95 -56.76 9.74
CA GLY A 671 83.27 -55.51 9.35
C GLY A 671 83.11 -54.52 10.50
N VAL A 672 83.81 -54.72 11.63
CA VAL A 672 83.86 -53.68 12.68
C VAL A 672 84.72 -52.54 12.16
N GLU A 673 84.12 -51.38 11.95
CA GLU A 673 84.81 -50.14 11.60
C GLU A 673 84.86 -49.23 12.84
N PRO A 674 85.95 -49.24 13.63
CA PRO A 674 85.98 -48.43 14.85
C PRO A 674 86.01 -46.94 14.51
N ASN A 675 85.19 -46.14 15.19
CA ASN A 675 85.21 -44.67 15.09
C ASN A 675 86.62 -44.09 15.30
N HIS A 676 87.39 -44.71 16.19
CA HIS A 676 88.77 -44.33 16.51
C HIS A 676 89.71 -45.54 16.36
N PRO A 677 90.20 -45.84 15.13
CA PRO A 677 90.95 -47.07 14.85
C PRO A 677 92.22 -47.23 15.70
N LEU A 678 93.04 -46.17 15.80
CA LEU A 678 94.29 -46.20 16.56
C LEU A 678 94.04 -46.31 18.07
N ALA A 679 93.06 -45.57 18.60
CA ALA A 679 92.70 -45.66 20.02
C ALA A 679 92.11 -47.04 20.36
N THR A 680 91.34 -47.64 19.44
CA THR A 680 90.83 -49.01 19.59
C THR A 680 91.97 -50.01 19.65
N PHE A 681 92.93 -49.93 18.73
CA PHE A 681 94.12 -50.79 18.77
C PHE A 681 94.90 -50.60 20.08
N GLY A 682 95.11 -49.36 20.52
CA GLY A 682 95.77 -49.05 21.79
C GLY A 682 95.02 -49.60 23.00
N MET A 683 93.68 -49.51 23.01
CA MET A 683 92.83 -50.09 24.06
C MET A 683 92.88 -51.61 24.07
N ILE A 684 92.84 -52.26 22.89
CA ILE A 684 93.01 -53.72 22.77
C ILE A 684 94.36 -54.11 23.35
N LEU A 685 95.43 -53.40 23.01
CA LEU A 685 96.78 -53.68 23.49
C LEU A 685 96.87 -53.49 25.01
N LEU A 686 96.40 -52.36 25.55
CA LEU A 686 96.45 -52.09 26.99
C LEU A 686 95.59 -53.09 27.78
N ALA A 687 94.39 -53.40 27.29
CA ALA A 687 93.53 -54.40 27.90
C ALA A 687 94.19 -55.79 27.86
N ALA A 688 94.76 -56.18 26.72
CA ALA A 688 95.45 -57.45 26.58
C ALA A 688 96.58 -57.57 27.62
N TRP A 689 97.41 -56.54 27.77
CA TRP A 689 98.49 -56.51 28.77
C TRP A 689 97.98 -56.50 30.21
N THR A 690 96.90 -55.77 30.49
CA THR A 690 96.30 -55.71 31.83
C THR A 690 95.72 -57.06 32.25
N LEU A 691 94.95 -57.68 31.36
CA LEU A 691 94.34 -58.99 31.61
C LEU A 691 95.42 -60.10 31.64
N MET A 692 96.45 -59.99 30.80
CA MET A 692 97.63 -60.86 30.87
C MET A 692 98.33 -60.74 32.22
N ALA A 693 98.56 -59.53 32.71
CA ALA A 693 99.22 -59.28 33.99
C ALA A 693 98.40 -59.82 35.17
N LEU A 694 97.07 -59.64 35.16
CA LEU A 694 96.16 -60.22 36.16
C LEU A 694 96.36 -61.75 36.25
N VAL A 695 96.24 -62.43 35.12
CA VAL A 695 96.36 -63.90 35.09
C VAL A 695 97.77 -64.33 35.45
N THR A 696 98.79 -63.62 34.96
CA THR A 696 100.19 -63.91 35.27
C THR A 696 100.47 -63.78 36.77
N ALA A 697 99.87 -62.79 37.44
CA ALA A 697 100.01 -62.59 38.88
C ALA A 697 99.38 -63.74 39.65
N LEU A 698 98.14 -64.12 39.31
CA LEU A 698 97.41 -65.19 39.99
C LEU A 698 98.08 -66.56 39.78
N VAL A 699 98.45 -66.89 38.54
CA VAL A 699 99.18 -68.12 38.23
C VAL A 699 100.59 -68.10 38.85
N GLY A 700 101.22 -66.93 38.95
CA GLY A 700 102.49 -66.76 39.65
C GLY A 700 102.41 -67.03 41.15
N TRP A 701 101.25 -66.81 41.77
CA TRP A 701 101.01 -67.21 43.16
C TRP A 701 100.91 -68.73 43.31
N ASP A 702 100.13 -69.38 42.45
CA ASP A 702 100.04 -70.83 42.33
C ASP A 702 99.57 -71.26 40.93
N ASP A 703 100.24 -72.22 40.32
CA ASP A 703 99.94 -72.62 38.93
C ASP A 703 98.52 -73.19 38.76
N ARG A 704 98.01 -73.95 39.76
CA ARG A 704 96.71 -74.64 39.68
C ARG A 704 95.60 -73.76 40.23
N TYR A 705 95.75 -73.28 41.46
CA TYR A 705 94.74 -72.46 42.13
C TYR A 705 94.66 -71.06 41.52
N GLY A 706 95.77 -70.51 41.02
CA GLY A 706 95.79 -69.24 40.31
C GLY A 706 95.08 -69.29 38.96
N ALA A 707 95.22 -70.39 38.22
CA ALA A 707 94.47 -70.62 36.99
C ALA A 707 92.97 -70.77 37.26
N PHE A 708 92.59 -71.51 38.31
CA PHE A 708 91.19 -71.63 38.75
C PHE A 708 90.60 -70.30 39.22
N ALA A 709 91.33 -69.52 40.02
CA ALA A 709 90.90 -68.18 40.44
C ALA A 709 90.73 -67.23 39.24
N SER A 710 91.61 -67.33 38.23
CA SER A 710 91.49 -66.57 36.98
C SER A 710 90.21 -66.95 36.20
N MET A 711 89.80 -68.23 36.23
CA MET A 711 88.54 -68.69 35.64
C MET A 711 87.31 -68.14 36.40
N ILE A 712 87.33 -68.12 37.74
CA ILE A 712 86.26 -67.50 38.54
C ILE A 712 86.15 -66.01 38.23
N ILE A 713 87.28 -65.30 38.16
CA ILE A 713 87.29 -63.87 37.82
C ILE A 713 86.80 -63.64 36.39
N LEU A 714 87.12 -64.52 35.44
CA LEU A 714 86.54 -64.48 34.09
C LEU A 714 85.00 -64.59 34.17
N LEU A 715 84.44 -65.57 34.88
CA LEU A 715 82.98 -65.72 35.03
C LEU A 715 82.33 -64.50 35.67
N LEU A 716 82.95 -63.95 36.72
CA LEU A 716 82.48 -62.74 37.39
C LEU A 716 82.47 -61.54 36.44
N GLN A 717 83.50 -61.41 35.60
CA GLN A 717 83.62 -60.36 34.61
C GLN A 717 82.57 -60.45 33.50
N LEU A 718 82.18 -61.65 33.07
CA LEU A 718 81.12 -61.82 32.06
C LEU A 718 79.79 -61.17 32.50
N GLY A 719 79.43 -61.30 33.79
CA GLY A 719 78.23 -60.68 34.34
C GLY A 719 78.38 -59.19 34.69
N SER A 720 79.59 -58.75 35.06
CA SER A 720 79.84 -57.38 35.54
C SER A 720 80.32 -56.40 34.46
N SER A 721 80.77 -56.85 33.29
CA SER A 721 81.39 -55.95 32.30
C SER A 721 80.40 -55.18 31.41
N ALA A 722 79.10 -55.25 31.69
CA ALA A 722 78.04 -54.58 30.93
C ALA A 722 78.03 -54.93 29.43
N GLY A 723 78.32 -56.20 29.09
CA GLY A 723 78.62 -56.62 27.72
C GLY A 723 77.42 -56.66 26.78
N THR A 724 76.40 -57.43 27.15
CA THR A 724 75.15 -57.65 26.38
C THR A 724 74.06 -56.65 26.75
N TYR A 725 74.03 -56.23 28.01
CA TYR A 725 73.06 -55.29 28.56
C TYR A 725 73.79 -54.20 29.35
N PRO A 726 73.22 -52.98 29.42
CA PRO A 726 73.67 -51.96 30.36
C PRO A 726 73.72 -52.51 31.79
N ILE A 727 74.75 -52.12 32.55
CA ILE A 727 74.96 -52.67 33.91
C ILE A 727 73.81 -52.28 34.87
N GLU A 728 73.12 -51.19 34.58
CA GLU A 728 71.98 -50.68 35.33
C GLU A 728 70.87 -51.74 35.43
N LEU A 729 70.70 -52.54 34.37
CA LEU A 729 69.73 -53.62 34.27
C LEU A 729 70.15 -54.91 34.99
N SER A 730 71.41 -55.02 35.43
CA SER A 730 71.92 -56.19 36.13
C SER A 730 71.56 -56.19 37.62
N PRO A 731 71.52 -57.36 38.29
CA PRO A 731 71.32 -57.45 39.75
C PRO A 731 72.34 -56.62 40.53
N LYS A 732 71.97 -56.18 41.75
CA LYS A 732 72.79 -55.32 42.63
C LYS A 732 74.21 -55.85 42.85
N PHE A 733 74.37 -57.17 42.95
CA PHE A 733 75.67 -57.83 43.12
C PHE A 733 76.68 -57.42 42.03
N PHE A 734 76.32 -57.55 40.74
CA PHE A 734 77.22 -57.28 39.63
C PHE A 734 77.59 -55.79 39.50
N LYS A 735 76.66 -54.88 39.85
CA LYS A 735 76.88 -53.43 39.91
C LYS A 735 77.94 -53.03 40.94
N VAL A 736 77.95 -53.68 42.11
CA VAL A 736 78.92 -53.41 43.18
C VAL A 736 80.31 -53.92 42.82
N VAL A 737 80.39 -55.08 42.19
CA VAL A 737 81.67 -55.73 41.84
C VAL A 737 82.35 -55.09 40.62
N GLN A 738 81.57 -54.56 39.68
CA GLN A 738 82.04 -54.03 38.38
C GLN A 738 83.28 -53.10 38.46
N PRO A 739 83.36 -52.08 39.35
CA PRO A 739 84.48 -51.15 39.38
C PRO A 739 85.82 -51.79 39.77
N PHE A 740 85.79 -52.98 40.37
CA PHE A 740 86.99 -53.70 40.80
C PHE A 740 87.53 -54.66 39.74
N LEU A 741 86.88 -54.71 38.57
CA LEU A 741 87.22 -55.67 37.52
C LEU A 741 87.80 -54.96 36.29
N PRO A 742 89.00 -55.35 35.82
CA PRO A 742 89.64 -54.70 34.68
C PRO A 742 88.86 -54.87 33.38
N MET A 743 88.15 -55.98 33.18
CA MET A 743 87.33 -56.20 31.99
C MET A 743 86.23 -55.14 31.82
N SER A 744 85.67 -54.61 32.91
CA SER A 744 84.67 -53.52 32.87
C SER A 744 85.20 -52.28 32.13
N TYR A 745 86.45 -51.92 32.40
CA TYR A 745 87.11 -50.77 31.78
C TYR A 745 87.57 -51.08 30.35
N SER A 746 87.93 -52.34 30.08
CA SER A 746 88.19 -52.81 28.71
C SER A 746 86.95 -52.68 27.83
N VAL A 747 85.81 -53.23 28.26
CA VAL A 747 84.54 -53.17 27.50
C VAL A 747 84.07 -51.73 27.34
N SER A 748 84.09 -50.94 28.42
CA SER A 748 83.71 -49.53 28.38
C SER A 748 84.61 -48.73 27.44
N GLY A 749 85.94 -48.90 27.51
CA GLY A 749 86.88 -48.14 26.70
C GLY A 749 86.84 -48.55 25.23
N LEU A 750 86.71 -49.84 24.95
CA LEU A 750 86.50 -50.34 23.59
C LEU A 750 85.17 -49.86 23.00
N ARG A 751 84.11 -49.75 23.81
CA ARG A 751 82.83 -49.16 23.37
C ARG A 751 83.01 -47.69 22.98
N GLN A 752 83.80 -46.94 23.77
CA GLN A 752 84.11 -45.55 23.47
C GLN A 752 84.86 -45.39 22.16
N THR A 753 85.81 -46.28 21.85
CA THR A 753 86.63 -46.17 20.65
C THR A 753 86.00 -46.80 19.41
N ILE A 754 85.18 -47.84 19.58
CA ILE A 754 84.51 -48.55 18.48
C ILE A 754 83.26 -47.80 18.01
N SER A 755 82.39 -47.42 18.95
CA SER A 755 81.01 -46.99 18.61
C SER A 755 80.63 -45.58 19.08
N MET A 756 81.38 -44.96 20.00
CA MET A 756 81.02 -43.68 20.61
C MET A 756 82.09 -42.59 20.33
N THR A 757 82.46 -41.78 21.33
CA THR A 757 83.17 -40.49 21.18
C THR A 757 84.68 -40.53 21.36
N GLY A 758 85.25 -41.70 21.70
CA GLY A 758 86.69 -41.87 21.91
C GLY A 758 87.23 -41.37 23.24
N GLN A 759 86.38 -40.94 24.19
CA GLN A 759 86.80 -40.54 25.53
C GLN A 759 87.15 -41.76 26.40
N ILE A 760 88.44 -42.07 26.49
CA ILE A 760 88.96 -43.26 27.20
C ILE A 760 89.90 -42.94 28.36
N SER A 761 90.02 -41.69 28.79
CA SER A 761 91.00 -41.27 29.82
C SER A 761 90.83 -42.05 31.13
N ASP A 762 89.60 -42.23 31.59
CA ASP A 762 89.30 -42.95 32.83
C ASP A 762 89.56 -44.46 32.68
N GLN A 763 89.20 -45.04 31.54
CA GLN A 763 89.40 -46.46 31.25
C GLN A 763 90.88 -46.79 31.09
N VAL A 764 91.64 -45.95 30.38
CA VAL A 764 93.09 -46.06 30.24
C VAL A 764 93.75 -45.91 31.61
N ARG A 765 93.36 -44.89 32.41
CA ARG A 765 93.91 -44.69 33.76
C ARG A 765 93.66 -45.90 34.66
N MET A 766 92.42 -46.41 34.69
CA MET A 766 92.08 -47.57 35.51
C MET A 766 92.75 -48.86 35.04
N LEU A 767 92.79 -49.14 33.73
CA LEU A 767 93.51 -50.30 33.19
C LEU A 767 95.01 -50.22 33.48
N PHE A 768 95.61 -49.03 33.38
CA PHE A 768 97.02 -48.85 33.71
C PHE A 768 97.29 -49.03 35.22
N ILE A 769 96.41 -48.51 36.09
CA ILE A 769 96.46 -48.77 37.53
C ILE A 769 96.37 -50.27 37.81
N PHE A 770 95.41 -50.98 37.19
CA PHE A 770 95.29 -52.43 37.31
C PHE A 770 96.53 -53.15 36.81
N LEU A 771 97.08 -52.76 35.65
CA LEU A 771 98.30 -53.34 35.11
C LEU A 771 99.47 -53.21 36.09
N LEU A 772 99.69 -52.01 36.64
CA LEU A 772 100.74 -51.79 37.64
C LEU A 772 100.49 -52.58 38.91
N ILE A 773 99.25 -52.57 39.43
CA ILE A 773 98.88 -53.35 40.61
C ILE A 773 99.16 -54.83 40.36
N PHE A 774 98.71 -55.41 39.26
CA PHE A 774 98.89 -56.83 38.99
C PHE A 774 100.36 -57.18 38.73
N VAL A 775 101.15 -56.32 38.09
CA VAL A 775 102.60 -56.54 37.95
C VAL A 775 103.29 -56.53 39.31
N VAL A 776 103.02 -55.52 40.15
CA VAL A 776 103.64 -55.38 41.49
C VAL A 776 103.19 -56.51 42.42
N VAL A 777 101.88 -56.73 42.51
CA VAL A 777 101.28 -57.81 43.29
C VAL A 777 101.81 -59.14 42.80
N GLY A 778 101.85 -59.39 41.49
CA GLY A 778 102.39 -60.61 40.89
C GLY A 778 103.83 -60.89 41.31
N ILE A 779 104.69 -59.87 41.35
CA ILE A 779 106.06 -60.00 41.86
C ILE A 779 106.05 -60.32 43.36
N ILE A 780 105.19 -59.69 44.16
CA ILE A 780 105.12 -59.87 45.62
C ILE A 780 104.58 -61.26 46.00
N ILE A 781 103.53 -61.72 45.31
CA ILE A 781 102.86 -62.98 45.63
C ILE A 781 103.53 -64.19 44.99
N TYR A 782 104.50 -63.96 44.07
CA TYR A 782 105.24 -65.04 43.43
C TYR A 782 105.91 -65.96 44.46
N ARG A 783 105.61 -67.25 44.33
CA ARG A 783 106.16 -68.31 45.18
C ARG A 783 107.20 -69.13 44.38
N PRO A 784 108.49 -69.06 44.72
CA PRO A 784 109.49 -69.94 44.12
C PRO A 784 109.28 -71.37 44.61
N LYS A 785 109.24 -72.34 43.69
CA LYS A 785 109.02 -73.75 44.03
C LYS A 785 110.31 -74.45 44.47
N SER A 786 110.24 -75.19 45.59
CA SER A 786 111.33 -76.08 46.05
C SER A 786 111.26 -77.43 45.31
N GLU A 787 112.34 -78.21 45.35
CA GLU A 787 112.63 -79.31 44.41
C GLU A 787 111.68 -80.53 44.46
N ASN A 788 110.63 -80.52 45.29
CA ASN A 788 109.68 -81.63 45.49
C ASN A 788 108.18 -81.25 45.28
N GLU A 789 107.84 -80.17 44.56
CA GLU A 789 106.43 -79.82 44.20
C GLU A 789 106.17 -79.56 42.71
#